data_AF-A0A2W5YRN4-F1
#
_entry.id   AF-A0A2W5YRN4-F1
#
_cell.length_a   1.000
_cell.length_b   1.000
_cell.length_c   1.000
_cell.angle_alpha   90.00
_cell.angle_beta   90.00
_cell.angle_gamma   90.00
#
_symmetry.space_group_name_H-M   'P 1'
#
loop_
_entity.id
_entity.type
_entity.pdbx_description
1 polymer ?
#
loop_
_entity_poly.entity_id
_entity_poly.type
_entity_poly.pdbx_seq_one_letter_code
_entity_poly.pdbx_strand_id
1 'polypeptide(L)'
;MKLFSYFPRMALPAAIATAFLAGCSGNGSLPTSSGVLPAGPSHAVSQQHLPPSEAMLKTLPQLRAPALPAGLNLTLPKTLQQQVAQMARNGGIRPNSSVEPGGSEMVGTIINGGGPYTGTIAEHSAYTTSDFNLSYPPGATGNQTLYAPLTLPTNGGCFASSTVAINTGHQNYSFLAVWDFCGSAHLVAAFPIDATFVNNYAYTNSDGWQVYQTLSWTPNHPVTASSKWYLLIWNPNTSTWNTVASDTGTTGQTAGFSVWETAYQPGPCSGATASVVLDNLALFNPNTAAYESVAPTMAFTTSSITGPGSLHCFNSDSTGPASNNFFLAHANNFWRVRRVSAQTPTCTTLAGVSGYYPCDLQAIYKLPSATAGAGRTVAIVDAFDDPNAEADLAVYRAKFGLAACTTANGCFKKTNQTGAASPLPVADAGWAAEISLDLDMASAICPKCHILLVEANDNSDANLFLSVDTAAGMTGTFKPSAISNSYGRGEDPGDLALNTHFNHPGIAITASSGDNAFAFGPQYPAGAPTVTAVGGTSVYPLVGSRGAFENAWNNAGAGCSTVEAKPTWQLDTGCTMRTIADVSAIADPFTGVAVYDSYPSGGWGVYGGTSVASPVIAGVYALGGSTKTKDASWAYSHAASLFDVVNGSDGTCSPVYLCGAVVGYDGPTGMGTPNGVTAFSPTVLQASSVARVDSGDGPIRDVVSHLRSGRAVRVCAAAVTRRHMRCHALRLVGF
;
A
#
# COMPACT_ATOMS: atom_id res chain seq x y z
N MET A 1 60.51 -25.34 -6.76
CA MET A 1 61.66 -24.41 -6.82
C MET A 1 61.38 -23.29 -5.80
N LYS A 2 62.15 -23.24 -4.70
CA LYS A 2 62.31 -22.20 -3.63
C LYS A 2 61.06 -21.77 -2.81
N LEU A 3 60.91 -22.07 -1.50
CA LEU A 3 61.58 -21.53 -0.26
C LEU A 3 61.19 -20.04 0.00
N PHE A 4 60.66 -19.52 1.14
CA PHE A 4 60.85 -19.67 2.61
C PHE A 4 59.54 -19.23 3.35
N SER A 5 58.96 -19.95 4.33
CA SER A 5 59.09 -19.85 5.81
C SER A 5 58.95 -18.47 6.49
N TYR A 6 57.99 -18.34 7.44
CA TYR A 6 58.18 -17.88 8.84
C TYR A 6 56.89 -18.05 9.69
N PHE A 7 57.01 -18.76 10.82
CA PHE A 7 56.09 -18.84 11.98
C PHE A 7 56.90 -18.34 13.19
N PRO A 8 56.31 -17.78 14.28
CA PRO A 8 55.83 -18.62 15.42
C PRO A 8 54.61 -18.03 16.20
N ARG A 9 53.62 -18.84 16.62
CA ARG A 9 53.37 -19.54 17.91
C ARG A 9 52.57 -18.77 19.00
N MET A 10 51.62 -19.53 19.58
CA MET A 10 51.08 -19.53 20.97
C MET A 10 50.03 -18.44 21.34
N ALA A 11 48.93 -18.71 22.05
CA ALA A 11 48.50 -19.86 22.84
C ALA A 11 46.95 -19.95 22.98
N LEU A 12 46.45 -21.16 23.25
CA LEU A 12 45.10 -21.51 23.74
C LEU A 12 45.09 -21.54 25.29
N PRO A 13 43.92 -21.52 25.96
CA PRO A 13 43.32 -22.76 26.50
C PRO A 13 41.77 -22.77 26.38
N ALA A 14 41.05 -23.84 26.03
CA ALA A 14 40.85 -25.18 26.60
C ALA A 14 40.00 -25.24 27.90
N ALA A 15 38.75 -25.73 27.78
CA ALA A 15 38.00 -26.56 28.76
C ALA A 15 36.68 -27.01 28.08
N ILE A 16 36.59 -28.19 27.45
CA ILE A 16 36.32 -29.55 27.96
C ILE A 16 34.85 -29.81 28.34
N ALA A 17 34.34 -30.89 27.74
CA ALA A 17 33.01 -31.44 27.73
C ALA A 17 32.64 -32.23 29.00
N THR A 18 31.33 -32.40 29.21
CA THR A 18 30.80 -33.59 29.89
C THR A 18 29.45 -33.98 29.26
N ALA A 19 29.40 -35.21 28.74
CA ALA A 19 28.19 -35.89 28.32
C ALA A 19 27.85 -36.97 29.36
N PHE A 20 26.57 -37.17 29.66
CA PHE A 20 26.06 -38.42 30.21
C PHE A 20 24.65 -38.69 29.65
N LEU A 21 24.51 -39.90 29.10
CA LEU A 21 23.28 -40.59 28.72
C LEU A 21 22.93 -41.57 29.85
N ALA A 22 21.66 -41.65 30.24
CA ALA A 22 21.05 -42.84 30.85
C ALA A 22 19.53 -42.77 30.68
N GLY A 23 18.92 -43.91 30.35
CA GLY A 23 17.57 -44.02 29.81
C GLY A 23 16.45 -44.34 30.81
N CYS A 24 15.23 -44.22 30.26
CA CYS A 24 14.01 -45.01 30.47
C CYS A 24 13.16 -44.85 31.75
N SER A 25 11.95 -44.34 31.53
CA SER A 25 10.63 -44.99 31.75
C SER A 25 9.62 -44.18 32.58
N GLY A 26 8.38 -44.09 32.09
CA GLY A 26 7.22 -43.62 32.87
C GLY A 26 6.20 -42.82 32.07
N ASN A 27 5.06 -43.43 31.76
CA ASN A 27 3.85 -42.82 31.21
C ASN A 27 3.35 -41.62 32.04
N GLY A 28 2.88 -40.56 31.38
CA GLY A 28 2.03 -39.54 32.00
C GLY A 28 1.92 -38.24 31.20
N SER A 29 0.78 -38.07 30.53
CA SER A 29 0.10 -36.78 30.29
C SER A 29 0.78 -35.70 29.43
N LEU A 30 0.14 -35.38 28.30
CA LEU A 30 0.33 -34.15 27.52
C LEU A 30 0.25 -32.89 28.41
N PRO A 31 1.08 -31.87 28.11
CA PRO A 31 0.48 -30.60 27.74
C PRO A 31 1.13 -29.95 26.50
N THR A 32 0.26 -29.27 25.78
CA THR A 32 0.52 -28.37 24.65
C THR A 32 1.53 -27.28 24.98
N SER A 33 2.58 -27.13 24.17
CA SER A 33 3.25 -25.83 24.02
C SER A 33 3.73 -25.65 22.58
N SER A 34 3.15 -24.62 21.96
CA SER A 34 3.49 -24.03 20.68
C SER A 34 4.87 -23.37 20.80
N GLY A 35 5.87 -23.95 20.14
CA GLY A 35 7.18 -23.32 19.99
C GLY A 35 7.11 -22.23 18.95
N VAL A 36 6.87 -20.98 19.40
CA VAL A 36 7.09 -19.77 18.62
C VAL A 36 8.59 -19.66 18.31
N LEU A 37 8.93 -19.59 17.03
CA LEU A 37 10.29 -19.24 16.58
C LEU A 37 10.63 -17.82 17.07
N PRO A 38 11.87 -17.55 17.52
CA PRO A 38 12.23 -16.23 18.03
C PRO A 38 12.11 -15.19 16.92
N ALA A 39 11.33 -14.14 17.18
CA ALA A 39 11.28 -12.95 16.36
C ALA A 39 12.70 -12.39 16.17
N GLY A 40 13.04 -12.01 14.95
CA GLY A 40 14.27 -11.27 14.65
C GLY A 40 14.35 -9.94 15.42
N PRO A 41 15.51 -9.28 15.45
CA PRO A 41 15.77 -8.16 16.34
C PRO A 41 14.74 -7.05 16.10
N SER A 42 13.93 -6.78 17.12
CA SER A 42 13.09 -5.60 17.19
C SER A 42 13.98 -4.36 17.08
N HIS A 43 13.72 -3.54 16.07
CA HIS A 43 14.29 -2.20 16.00
C HIS A 43 13.95 -1.47 17.30
N ALA A 44 14.96 -0.95 17.99
CA ALA A 44 14.80 -0.28 19.28
C ALA A 44 13.80 0.87 19.15
N VAL A 45 12.67 0.74 19.87
CA VAL A 45 11.65 1.78 20.03
C VAL A 45 12.35 3.02 20.59
N SER A 46 12.19 4.19 19.96
CA SER A 46 12.58 5.46 20.58
C SER A 46 11.95 5.51 21.98
N GLN A 47 12.70 5.85 23.03
CA GLN A 47 12.20 5.76 24.41
C GLN A 47 10.90 6.56 24.57
N GLN A 48 9.76 5.86 24.61
CA GLN A 48 8.47 6.48 24.87
C GLN A 48 8.37 6.73 26.37
N HIS A 49 8.39 8.00 26.76
CA HIS A 49 8.33 8.40 28.16
C HIS A 49 6.88 8.34 28.65
N LEU A 50 6.59 7.50 29.64
CA LEU A 50 5.24 7.35 30.19
C LEU A 50 4.67 8.70 30.68
N PRO A 51 3.34 8.87 30.66
CA PRO A 51 2.71 10.06 31.22
C PRO A 51 3.07 10.24 32.70
N PRO A 52 3.24 11.49 33.17
CA PRO A 52 3.53 11.77 34.57
C PRO A 52 2.32 11.43 35.45
N SER A 53 2.59 11.04 36.69
CA SER A 53 1.53 10.87 37.69
C SER A 53 0.85 12.19 38.03
N GLU A 54 -0.39 12.13 38.54
CA GLU A 54 -1.14 13.34 38.92
C GLU A 54 -0.43 14.18 39.99
N ALA A 55 0.33 13.54 40.89
CA ALA A 55 1.17 14.22 41.87
C ALA A 55 2.34 14.97 41.19
N MET A 56 2.96 14.36 40.18
CA MET A 56 4.07 14.98 39.43
C MET A 56 3.62 16.19 38.64
N LEU A 57 2.41 16.16 38.03
CA LEU A 57 1.85 17.28 37.26
C LEU A 57 1.86 18.61 38.02
N LYS A 58 1.64 18.58 39.34
CA LYS A 58 1.64 19.78 40.20
C LYS A 58 3.04 20.39 40.39
N THR A 59 4.08 19.62 40.12
CA THR A 59 5.49 19.98 40.34
C THR A 59 6.26 20.17 39.04
N LEU A 60 5.66 19.86 37.89
CA LEU A 60 6.33 20.02 36.60
C LEU A 60 6.61 21.50 36.30
N PRO A 61 7.80 21.83 35.76
CA PRO A 61 8.08 23.18 35.29
C PRO A 61 7.07 23.63 34.24
N GLN A 62 6.55 24.85 34.38
CA GLN A 62 5.67 25.49 33.41
C GLN A 62 6.49 26.31 32.43
N LEU A 63 6.36 26.01 31.14
CA LEU A 63 7.00 26.76 30.08
C LEU A 63 6.16 27.97 29.70
N ARG A 64 6.78 29.15 29.70
CA ARG A 64 6.14 30.38 29.24
C ARG A 64 6.60 30.68 27.82
N ALA A 65 5.67 30.70 26.88
CA ALA A 65 5.96 31.11 25.51
C ALA A 65 6.40 32.58 25.46
N PRO A 66 7.44 32.92 24.67
CA PRO A 66 7.78 34.32 24.43
C PRO A 66 6.68 35.01 23.62
N ALA A 67 6.66 36.35 23.65
CA ALA A 67 5.83 37.11 22.74
C ALA A 67 6.25 36.86 21.29
N LEU A 68 5.28 36.67 20.40
CA LEU A 68 5.54 36.50 18.98
C LEU A 68 6.14 37.79 18.37
N PRO A 69 7.00 37.67 17.34
CA PRO A 69 7.46 38.82 16.57
C PRO A 69 6.30 39.65 16.02
N ALA A 70 6.45 40.98 16.00
CA ALA A 70 5.42 41.87 15.48
C ALA A 70 5.15 41.59 13.98
N GLY A 71 3.87 41.50 13.60
CA GLY A 71 3.45 41.20 12.22
C GLY A 71 3.41 39.71 11.87
N LEU A 72 3.90 38.82 12.73
CA LEU A 72 3.75 37.39 12.56
C LEU A 72 2.35 36.95 13.03
N ASN A 73 1.52 36.49 12.09
CA ASN A 73 0.20 35.95 12.40
C ASN A 73 0.17 34.43 12.22
N LEU A 74 0.11 33.69 13.33
CA LEU A 74 -0.05 32.24 13.40
C LEU A 74 -1.54 31.87 13.54
N THR A 75 -2.33 32.15 12.51
CA THR A 75 -3.75 31.72 12.47
C THR A 75 -3.86 30.40 11.73
N LEU A 76 -4.61 29.43 12.27
CA LEU A 76 -4.93 28.20 11.53
C LEU A 76 -5.72 28.54 10.27
N PRO A 77 -5.45 27.91 9.11
CA PRO A 77 -6.21 28.15 7.90
C PRO A 77 -7.70 27.87 8.12
N LYS A 78 -8.57 28.69 7.51
CA LYS A 78 -10.03 28.52 7.62
C LYS A 78 -10.47 27.14 7.10
N THR A 79 -9.77 26.62 6.09
CA THR A 79 -9.95 25.27 5.55
C THR A 79 -9.73 24.21 6.63
N LEU A 80 -8.64 24.27 7.41
CA LEU A 80 -8.42 23.37 8.53
C LEU A 80 -9.49 23.52 9.61
N GLN A 81 -9.85 24.75 9.97
CA GLN A 81 -10.92 25.00 10.95
C GLN A 81 -12.26 24.39 10.49
N GLN A 82 -12.60 24.52 9.21
CA GLN A 82 -13.80 23.94 8.60
C GLN A 82 -13.71 22.41 8.47
N GLN A 83 -12.55 21.86 8.14
CA GLN A 83 -12.32 20.43 8.02
C GLN A 83 -12.34 19.75 9.38
N VAL A 84 -11.78 20.35 10.43
CA VAL A 84 -11.96 19.89 11.81
C VAL A 84 -13.46 19.88 12.17
N ALA A 85 -14.22 20.88 11.73
CA ALA A 85 -15.67 20.89 11.89
C ALA A 85 -16.43 19.88 11.00
N GLN A 86 -15.82 19.40 9.90
CA GLN A 86 -16.41 18.44 8.96
C GLN A 86 -16.06 16.98 9.29
N MET A 87 -14.83 16.73 9.75
CA MET A 87 -14.37 15.48 10.38
C MET A 87 -15.29 15.09 11.54
N ALA A 88 -15.75 16.09 12.31
CA ALA A 88 -16.73 15.96 13.39
C ALA A 88 -18.12 15.44 12.95
N ARG A 89 -18.46 15.46 11.65
CA ARG A 89 -19.79 15.04 11.15
C ARG A 89 -19.79 13.70 10.43
N ASN A 90 -18.70 13.34 9.73
CA ASN A 90 -18.72 12.26 8.74
C ASN A 90 -17.61 11.20 8.89
N GLY A 91 -16.76 11.26 9.93
CA GLY A 91 -15.76 10.21 10.18
C GLY A 91 -14.63 10.12 9.13
N GLY A 92 -14.36 11.20 8.41
CA GLY A 92 -13.27 11.26 7.42
C GLY A 92 -13.02 12.67 6.88
N ILE A 93 -11.87 12.88 6.25
CA ILE A 93 -11.59 14.09 5.47
C ILE A 93 -12.19 13.90 4.08
N ARG A 94 -13.22 14.68 3.72
CA ARG A 94 -13.61 14.83 2.32
C ARG A 94 -12.75 15.94 1.72
N PRO A 95 -12.17 15.75 0.52
CA PRO A 95 -11.67 16.87 -0.26
C PRO A 95 -12.83 17.86 -0.41
N ASN A 96 -12.68 19.06 0.15
CA ASN A 96 -13.65 20.10 -0.13
C ASN A 96 -13.44 20.52 -1.59
N SER A 97 -14.42 20.24 -2.45
CA SER A 97 -14.43 20.70 -3.85
C SER A 97 -14.67 22.21 -3.98
N SER A 98 -14.94 22.93 -2.89
CA SER A 98 -14.93 24.40 -2.88
C SER A 98 -13.55 24.93 -2.50
N VAL A 99 -12.80 25.20 -3.55
CA VAL A 99 -11.56 25.98 -3.56
C VAL A 99 -11.88 27.39 -3.07
N GLU A 100 -11.45 27.75 -1.86
CA GLU A 100 -11.36 29.16 -1.45
C GLU A 100 -10.14 29.80 -2.14
N PRO A 101 -10.13 31.12 -2.38
CA PRO A 101 -8.99 31.82 -2.97
C PRO A 101 -7.81 31.86 -1.98
N GLY A 102 -6.92 30.86 -2.06
CA GLY A 102 -5.73 30.71 -1.22
C GLY A 102 -5.47 29.23 -0.91
N GLY A 103 -4.62 28.60 -1.72
CA GLY A 103 -4.44 27.15 -1.77
C GLY A 103 -3.86 26.58 -0.47
N SER A 104 -4.60 25.70 0.20
CA SER A 104 -4.14 24.90 1.33
C SER A 104 -4.21 23.43 0.95
N GLU A 105 -3.21 22.65 1.37
CA GLU A 105 -3.15 21.21 1.10
C GLU A 105 -2.86 20.44 2.37
N MET A 106 -3.37 19.21 2.45
CA MET A 106 -3.16 18.36 3.60
C MET A 106 -2.85 16.94 3.19
N VAL A 107 -2.05 16.29 4.01
CA VAL A 107 -1.72 14.88 3.94
C VAL A 107 -1.38 14.42 5.34
N GLY A 108 -1.65 13.15 5.65
CA GLY A 108 -1.38 12.60 6.97
C GLY A 108 -2.47 11.62 7.38
N THR A 109 -2.62 11.43 8.69
CA THR A 109 -3.44 10.37 9.27
C THR A 109 -4.62 10.91 10.05
N ILE A 110 -5.79 10.31 9.84
CA ILE A 110 -6.90 10.42 10.79
C ILE A 110 -6.72 9.38 11.88
N ILE A 111 -6.95 9.76 13.13
CA ILE A 111 -6.92 8.84 14.27
C ILE A 111 -8.36 8.62 14.67
N ASN A 112 -9.01 7.57 14.18
CA ASN A 112 -10.41 7.36 14.48
C ASN A 112 -10.68 7.20 15.99
N GLY A 113 -11.91 7.50 16.39
CA GLY A 113 -12.39 7.39 17.77
C GLY A 113 -12.61 5.97 18.25
N GLY A 114 -12.68 5.80 19.57
CA GLY A 114 -12.90 4.52 20.21
C GLY A 114 -11.71 4.01 21.02
N GLY A 115 -11.89 2.85 21.66
CA GLY A 115 -10.91 2.30 22.59
C GLY A 115 -10.72 3.15 23.87
N PRO A 116 -9.78 2.76 24.74
CA PRO A 116 -9.57 3.41 26.03
C PRO A 116 -8.61 4.61 25.97
N TYR A 117 -8.16 5.05 24.79
CA TYR A 117 -7.03 5.97 24.68
C TYR A 117 -7.30 7.35 25.26
N THR A 118 -6.35 7.88 26.04
CA THR A 118 -6.45 9.19 26.70
C THR A 118 -5.31 10.15 26.37
N GLY A 119 -4.50 9.84 25.37
CA GLY A 119 -3.49 10.77 24.91
C GLY A 119 -2.78 10.31 23.65
N THR A 120 -2.00 11.23 23.09
CA THR A 120 -1.18 11.01 21.92
C THR A 120 0.21 11.56 22.17
N ILE A 121 1.22 10.72 21.95
CA ILE A 121 2.63 11.10 21.93
C ILE A 121 3.08 11.20 20.48
N ALA A 122 3.90 12.19 20.17
CA ALA A 122 4.46 12.41 18.85
C ALA A 122 5.88 12.98 18.94
N GLU A 123 6.76 12.53 18.05
CA GLU A 123 8.06 13.16 17.83
C GLU A 123 7.97 14.06 16.60
N HIS A 124 8.21 15.35 16.83
CA HIS A 124 8.25 16.38 15.81
C HIS A 124 9.68 16.68 15.45
N SER A 125 9.96 16.98 14.18
CA SER A 125 11.29 17.42 13.80
C SER A 125 11.63 18.79 14.38
N ALA A 126 12.85 18.92 14.92
CA ALA A 126 13.37 20.21 15.39
C ALA A 126 14.14 20.90 14.26
N TYR A 127 13.49 21.77 13.49
CA TYR A 127 14.17 22.59 12.48
C TYR A 127 14.40 24.00 12.97
N THR A 128 15.64 24.47 12.88
CA THR A 128 15.91 25.89 13.02
C THR A 128 15.39 26.65 11.81
N THR A 129 15.28 27.97 11.93
CA THR A 129 14.87 28.84 10.82
C THR A 129 15.78 28.68 9.59
N SER A 130 17.07 28.37 9.77
CA SER A 130 18.00 28.12 8.67
C SER A 130 17.81 26.76 8.00
N ASP A 131 17.27 25.77 8.73
CA ASP A 131 17.02 24.43 8.20
C ASP A 131 15.74 24.39 7.35
N PHE A 132 14.88 25.42 7.50
CA PHE A 132 13.57 25.50 6.89
C PHE A 132 13.39 26.74 6.02
N ASN A 133 13.94 26.69 4.80
CA ASN A 133 13.81 27.78 3.84
C ASN A 133 12.55 27.62 2.97
N LEU A 134 11.40 28.05 3.49
CA LEU A 134 10.21 28.21 2.64
C LEU A 134 10.50 29.31 1.61
N SER A 135 10.19 29.09 0.33
CA SER A 135 10.32 30.16 -0.67
C SER A 135 9.11 31.08 -0.63
N TYR A 136 9.30 32.34 -1.01
CA TYR A 136 8.21 33.32 -1.11
C TYR A 136 7.94 33.66 -2.58
N PRO A 137 6.79 33.25 -3.15
CA PRO A 137 6.48 33.49 -4.55
C PRO A 137 6.43 35.00 -4.88
N PRO A 138 6.94 35.43 -6.06
CA PRO A 138 6.79 36.81 -6.51
C PRO A 138 5.32 37.22 -6.59
N GLY A 139 4.98 38.36 -5.98
CA GLY A 139 3.60 38.89 -5.98
C GLY A 139 2.70 38.37 -4.85
N ALA A 140 3.19 37.47 -3.98
CA ALA A 140 2.47 37.09 -2.78
C ALA A 140 2.34 38.28 -1.81
N THR A 141 1.19 38.38 -1.14
CA THR A 141 0.84 39.48 -0.20
C THR A 141 0.57 39.00 1.22
N GLY A 142 0.67 37.70 1.48
CA GLY A 142 0.40 37.05 2.76
C GLY A 142 1.57 36.20 3.25
N ASN A 143 1.31 35.19 4.07
CA ASN A 143 2.32 34.27 4.56
C ASN A 143 2.30 32.94 3.78
N GLN A 144 3.46 32.31 3.68
CA GLN A 144 3.64 30.93 3.28
C GLN A 144 3.83 30.10 4.55
N THR A 145 2.98 29.11 4.81
CA THR A 145 3.01 28.35 6.07
C THR A 145 3.02 26.85 5.82
N LEU A 146 3.79 26.12 6.61
CA LEU A 146 3.79 24.66 6.68
C LEU A 146 3.67 24.21 8.15
N TYR A 147 2.63 23.43 8.44
CA TYR A 147 2.38 22.75 9.70
C TYR A 147 2.84 21.30 9.56
N ALA A 148 3.72 20.82 10.44
CA ALA A 148 4.44 19.58 10.22
C ALA A 148 4.72 18.74 11.47
N PRO A 149 3.99 17.64 11.63
CA PRO A 149 2.53 17.57 11.44
C PRO A 149 1.82 18.25 12.61
N LEU A 150 0.58 18.67 12.41
CA LEU A 150 -0.33 19.08 13.46
C LEU A 150 -1.02 17.84 14.04
N THR A 151 -0.75 17.53 15.30
CA THR A 151 -1.22 16.30 15.97
C THR A 151 -2.23 16.61 17.08
N LEU A 152 -3.43 16.03 17.00
CA LEU A 152 -4.52 16.12 17.98
C LEU A 152 -4.96 14.71 18.43
N PRO A 153 -5.09 14.44 19.74
CA PRO A 153 -5.57 13.14 20.23
C PRO A 153 -7.02 12.83 19.86
N THR A 154 -7.30 11.54 19.78
CA THR A 154 -8.65 10.98 19.66
C THR A 154 -9.44 11.11 20.98
N ASN A 155 -10.72 10.72 20.98
CA ASN A 155 -11.61 10.70 22.15
C ASN A 155 -11.71 12.03 22.91
N GLY A 156 -11.76 13.15 22.19
CA GLY A 156 -12.11 14.45 22.76
C GLY A 156 -10.94 15.30 23.24
N GLY A 157 -9.73 15.07 22.71
CA GLY A 157 -8.50 15.78 23.06
C GLY A 157 -8.54 17.29 22.82
N CYS A 158 -8.06 18.09 23.77
CA CYS A 158 -8.04 19.56 23.65
C CYS A 158 -6.85 20.11 22.86
N PHE A 159 -5.65 19.56 23.06
CA PHE A 159 -4.44 20.20 22.55
C PHE A 159 -3.91 19.56 21.28
N ALA A 160 -3.72 20.38 20.25
CA ALA A 160 -2.90 20.04 19.12
C ALA A 160 -1.52 20.68 19.22
N SER A 161 -0.49 19.98 18.72
CA SER A 161 0.87 20.52 18.63
C SER A 161 1.48 20.27 17.25
N SER A 162 2.34 21.18 16.80
CA SER A 162 3.02 21.08 15.50
C SER A 162 4.33 21.83 15.48
N THR A 163 5.28 21.38 14.63
CA THR A 163 6.31 22.28 14.10
C THR A 163 5.71 23.12 12.98
N VAL A 164 5.79 24.44 13.11
CA VAL A 164 5.29 25.40 12.13
C VAL A 164 6.46 26.17 11.54
N ALA A 165 6.56 26.14 10.22
CA ALA A 165 7.44 27.02 9.48
C ALA A 165 6.65 28.08 8.71
N ILE A 166 7.13 29.32 8.72
CA ILE A 166 6.49 30.45 8.03
C ILE A 166 7.50 31.29 7.27
N ASN A 167 7.18 31.64 6.02
CA ASN A 167 7.81 32.76 5.31
C ASN A 167 6.82 33.93 5.15
N THR A 168 7.24 35.11 5.58
CA THR A 168 6.45 36.36 5.54
C THR A 168 6.74 37.25 4.32
N GLY A 169 7.63 36.81 3.42
CA GLY A 169 8.19 37.61 2.33
C GLY A 169 9.45 38.38 2.71
N HIS A 170 9.70 38.55 4.01
CA HIS A 170 10.90 39.21 4.54
C HIS A 170 11.82 38.23 5.28
N GLN A 171 11.23 37.26 5.96
CA GLN A 171 11.96 36.36 6.84
C GLN A 171 11.22 35.02 6.98
N ASN A 172 12.01 33.96 7.15
CA ASN A 172 11.55 32.64 7.59
C ASN A 172 11.48 32.60 9.12
N TYR A 173 10.59 31.77 9.65
CA TYR A 173 10.49 31.46 11.06
C TYR A 173 10.15 29.98 11.25
N SER A 174 10.57 29.41 12.39
CA SER A 174 10.24 28.05 12.81
C SER A 174 9.82 28.02 14.28
N PHE A 175 8.70 27.36 14.59
CA PHE A 175 8.11 27.30 15.92
C PHE A 175 7.58 25.92 16.28
N LEU A 176 7.65 25.53 17.56
CA LEU A 176 6.62 24.66 18.13
C LEU A 176 5.38 25.53 18.39
N ALA A 177 4.26 25.20 17.76
CA ALA A 177 2.98 25.86 18.00
C ALA A 177 1.97 24.90 18.65
N VAL A 178 1.12 25.46 19.51
CA VAL A 178 0.14 24.73 20.32
C VAL A 178 -1.20 25.41 20.24
N TRP A 179 -2.22 24.62 19.92
CA TRP A 179 -3.60 25.08 19.80
C TRP A 179 -4.51 24.36 20.78
N ASP A 180 -5.49 25.10 21.26
CA ASP A 180 -6.55 24.62 22.14
C ASP A 180 -7.89 24.57 21.40
N PHE A 181 -8.35 23.34 21.18
CA PHE A 181 -9.58 22.98 20.48
C PHE A 181 -10.78 22.82 21.41
N CYS A 182 -10.62 22.87 22.73
CA CYS A 182 -11.75 22.82 23.67
C CYS A 182 -12.55 24.14 23.72
N GLY A 183 -12.05 25.18 23.05
CA GLY A 183 -12.77 26.42 22.69
C GLY A 183 -12.84 26.64 21.18
N SER A 184 -12.45 27.84 20.72
CA SER A 184 -12.51 28.25 19.30
C SER A 184 -11.23 27.94 18.50
N ALA A 185 -10.51 26.85 18.80
CA ALA A 185 -9.24 26.46 18.14
C ALA A 185 -8.17 27.58 18.10
N HIS A 186 -7.85 28.15 19.26
CA HIS A 186 -6.95 29.30 19.37
C HIS A 186 -5.52 28.88 19.71
N LEU A 187 -4.54 29.65 19.23
CA LEU A 187 -3.13 29.45 19.56
C LEU A 187 -2.90 29.84 21.03
N VAL A 188 -2.41 28.90 21.84
CA VAL A 188 -2.14 29.12 23.27
C VAL A 188 -0.65 29.18 23.60
N ALA A 189 0.21 28.62 22.76
CA ALA A 189 1.66 28.75 22.90
C ALA A 189 2.39 28.64 21.56
N ALA A 190 3.48 29.40 21.42
CA ALA A 190 4.40 29.30 20.30
C ALA A 190 5.84 29.54 20.77
N PHE A 191 6.71 28.55 20.59
CA PHE A 191 8.12 28.60 20.99
C PHE A 191 9.01 28.59 19.75
N PRO A 192 9.86 29.60 19.55
CA PRO A 192 10.85 29.57 18.46
C PRO A 192 11.72 28.32 18.57
N ILE A 193 11.89 27.59 17.47
CA ILE A 193 12.87 26.51 17.38
C ILE A 193 14.22 27.15 17.02
N ASP A 194 14.86 27.74 18.01
CA ASP A 194 16.20 28.31 17.92
C ASP A 194 17.24 27.38 18.57
N ALA A 195 18.51 27.81 18.61
CA ALA A 195 19.57 27.04 19.24
C ALA A 195 19.27 26.72 20.73
N THR A 196 18.58 27.60 21.45
CA THR A 196 18.20 27.38 22.85
C THR A 196 17.15 26.30 22.97
N PHE A 197 16.13 26.32 22.11
CA PHE A 197 15.12 25.25 22.05
C PHE A 197 15.76 23.90 21.71
N VAL A 198 16.58 23.86 20.66
CA VAL A 198 17.26 22.64 20.21
C VAL A 198 18.13 22.07 21.33
N ASN A 199 18.90 22.89 22.02
CA ASN A 199 19.76 22.44 23.12
C ASN A 199 18.99 21.92 24.34
N ASN A 200 17.76 22.37 24.57
CA ASN A 200 16.99 22.03 25.77
C ASN A 200 15.95 20.93 25.57
N TYR A 201 15.40 20.81 24.37
CA TYR A 201 14.22 19.98 24.11
C TYR A 201 14.38 19.02 22.94
N ALA A 202 15.39 19.23 22.08
CA ALA A 202 15.62 18.35 20.96
C ALA A 202 16.71 17.30 21.28
N TYR A 203 16.61 16.16 20.60
CA TYR A 203 17.57 15.07 20.64
C TYR A 203 17.69 14.43 19.26
N THR A 204 18.73 13.65 19.05
CA THR A 204 18.90 12.87 17.83
C THR A 204 18.21 11.52 17.98
N ASN A 205 17.23 11.21 17.11
CA ASN A 205 16.54 9.93 17.14
C ASN A 205 17.38 8.79 16.50
N SER A 206 16.84 7.58 16.49
CA SER A 206 17.50 6.37 15.95
C SER A 206 17.85 6.47 14.46
N ASP A 207 17.21 7.38 13.73
CA ASP A 207 17.44 7.63 12.30
C ASP A 207 18.43 8.78 12.05
N GLY A 208 18.97 9.39 13.11
CA GLY A 208 19.92 10.50 13.00
C GLY A 208 19.29 11.89 12.83
N TRP A 209 17.97 12.02 13.03
CA TRP A 209 17.27 13.31 12.91
C TRP A 209 17.19 14.04 14.24
N GLN A 210 17.31 15.37 14.18
CA GLN A 210 17.03 16.23 15.32
C GLN A 210 15.51 16.35 15.50
N VAL A 211 14.98 15.85 16.62
CA VAL A 211 13.55 15.81 16.94
C VAL A 211 13.28 16.28 18.36
N TYR A 212 12.04 16.64 18.68
CA TYR A 212 11.55 16.88 20.04
C TYR A 212 10.22 16.14 20.24
N GLN A 213 9.91 15.76 21.48
CA GLN A 213 8.73 14.94 21.78
C GLN A 213 7.67 15.75 22.53
N THR A 214 6.42 15.59 22.12
CA THR A 214 5.26 16.17 22.80
C THR A 214 4.27 15.08 23.21
N LEU A 215 3.55 15.33 24.31
CA LEU A 215 2.45 14.49 24.79
C LEU A 215 1.22 15.35 25.06
N SER A 216 0.15 15.11 24.31
CA SER A 216 -1.19 15.67 24.60
C SER A 216 -2.02 14.59 25.28
N TRP A 217 -2.35 14.77 26.55
CA TRP A 217 -2.86 13.69 27.39
C TRP A 217 -3.78 14.17 28.52
N THR A 218 -4.70 13.30 28.94
CA THR A 218 -5.53 13.46 30.13
C THR A 218 -5.41 12.26 31.07
N PRO A 219 -5.31 12.47 32.40
CA PRO A 219 -5.42 11.41 33.40
C PRO A 219 -6.87 10.90 33.54
N ASN A 220 -7.86 11.61 33.00
CA ASN A 220 -9.26 11.25 33.15
C ASN A 220 -9.66 10.17 32.13
N HIS A 221 -10.09 9.02 32.65
CA HIS A 221 -10.63 7.92 31.87
C HIS A 221 -11.92 7.39 32.55
N PRO A 222 -13.10 7.47 31.92
CA PRO A 222 -13.36 7.98 30.57
C PRO A 222 -13.20 9.51 30.46
N VAL A 223 -12.99 10.00 29.23
CA VAL A 223 -12.94 11.44 28.93
C VAL A 223 -14.34 12.04 29.01
N THR A 224 -14.45 13.21 29.61
CA THR A 224 -15.69 13.98 29.83
C THR A 224 -15.44 15.48 29.65
N ALA A 225 -16.49 16.30 29.65
CA ALA A 225 -16.36 17.76 29.63
C ALA A 225 -15.63 18.36 30.84
N SER A 226 -15.43 17.61 31.92
CA SER A 226 -14.64 18.01 33.09
C SER A 226 -13.21 17.47 33.05
N SER A 227 -12.81 16.81 31.96
CA SER A 227 -11.48 16.21 31.85
C SER A 227 -10.42 17.29 31.68
N LYS A 228 -9.32 17.15 32.42
CA LYS A 228 -8.23 18.10 32.40
C LYS A 228 -7.13 17.61 31.47
N TRP A 229 -6.93 18.32 30.39
CA TRP A 229 -5.91 18.03 29.39
C TRP A 229 -4.62 18.77 29.68
N TYR A 230 -3.52 18.16 29.28
CA TYR A 230 -2.18 18.72 29.36
C TYR A 230 -1.49 18.54 28.01
N LEU A 231 -0.82 19.59 27.54
CA LEU A 231 0.25 19.44 26.58
C LEU A 231 1.60 19.54 27.30
N LEU A 232 2.41 18.51 27.12
CA LEU A 232 3.74 18.38 27.70
C LEU A 232 4.80 18.30 26.60
N ILE A 233 6.01 18.76 26.90
CA ILE A 233 7.22 18.59 26.07
C ILE A 233 8.31 17.89 26.88
N TRP A 234 9.01 16.95 26.26
CA TRP A 234 10.08 16.21 26.93
C TRP A 234 11.37 17.03 26.98
N ASN A 235 12.00 17.13 28.15
CA ASN A 235 13.33 17.70 28.32
C ASN A 235 14.35 16.57 28.48
N PRO A 236 15.18 16.28 27.46
CA PRO A 236 16.18 15.21 27.53
C PRO A 236 17.33 15.51 28.49
N ASN A 237 17.59 16.77 28.82
CA ASN A 237 18.69 17.14 29.74
C ASN A 237 18.33 16.85 31.20
N THR A 238 17.06 16.97 31.57
CA THR A 238 16.58 16.70 32.93
C THR A 238 15.85 15.37 33.05
N SER A 239 15.58 14.70 31.94
CA SER A 239 14.76 13.48 31.88
C SER A 239 13.38 13.66 32.52
N THR A 240 12.74 14.80 32.25
CA THR A 240 11.42 15.13 32.78
C THR A 240 10.53 15.82 31.75
N TRP A 241 9.22 15.66 31.89
CA TRP A 241 8.23 16.47 31.19
C TRP A 241 8.23 17.93 31.68
N ASN A 242 8.00 18.88 30.79
CA ASN A 242 7.64 20.26 31.12
C ASN A 242 6.23 20.54 30.59
N THR A 243 5.42 21.25 31.37
CA THR A 243 4.06 21.59 30.98
C THR A 243 4.09 22.82 30.08
N VAL A 244 3.47 22.69 28.91
CA VAL A 244 3.33 23.78 27.94
C VAL A 244 2.00 24.48 28.09
N ALA A 245 0.92 23.69 28.17
CA ALA A 245 -0.44 24.20 28.31
C ALA A 245 -1.30 23.19 29.10
N SER A 246 -2.37 23.68 29.71
CA SER A 246 -3.41 22.84 30.30
C SER A 246 -4.75 23.55 30.21
N ASP A 247 -5.80 22.80 29.91
CA ASP A 247 -7.18 23.29 29.90
C ASP A 247 -8.14 22.17 30.31
N THR A 248 -9.38 22.53 30.62
CA THR A 248 -10.43 21.58 31.04
C THR A 248 -11.56 21.60 30.05
N GLY A 249 -11.86 20.44 29.47
CA GLY A 249 -12.89 20.34 28.46
C GLY A 249 -12.80 19.04 27.68
N THR A 250 -13.60 19.01 26.64
CA THR A 250 -13.50 18.02 25.58
C THR A 250 -13.98 18.69 24.31
N THR A 251 -13.39 18.32 23.17
CA THR A 251 -13.91 18.76 21.87
C THR A 251 -15.27 18.14 21.56
N GLY A 252 -15.69 17.11 22.31
CA GLY A 252 -16.86 16.29 22.02
C GLY A 252 -16.69 15.42 20.77
N GLN A 253 -15.52 15.47 20.14
CA GLN A 253 -15.21 14.71 18.93
C GLN A 253 -14.59 13.36 19.31
N THR A 254 -14.97 12.33 18.57
CA THR A 254 -14.43 11.00 18.80
C THR A 254 -13.11 10.81 18.07
N ALA A 255 -12.90 11.39 16.89
CA ALA A 255 -11.65 11.27 16.12
C ALA A 255 -10.61 12.34 16.50
N GLY A 256 -9.33 11.99 16.30
CA GLY A 256 -8.17 12.87 16.28
C GLY A 256 -7.46 12.83 14.92
N PHE A 257 -6.27 13.43 14.81
CA PHE A 257 -5.52 13.47 13.56
C PHE A 257 -4.03 13.77 13.77
N SER A 258 -3.19 13.44 12.78
CA SER A 258 -1.83 13.94 12.64
C SER A 258 -1.57 14.25 11.17
N VAL A 259 -1.64 15.54 10.81
CA VAL A 259 -1.62 15.99 9.40
C VAL A 259 -0.54 17.02 9.14
N TRP A 260 0.13 16.90 8.01
CA TRP A 260 0.88 17.99 7.40
C TRP A 260 -0.11 18.89 6.67
N GLU A 261 0.00 20.19 6.89
CA GLU A 261 -0.80 21.16 6.17
C GLU A 261 0.09 22.26 5.62
N THR A 262 -0.17 22.65 4.38
CA THR A 262 0.37 23.86 3.80
C THR A 262 -0.72 24.91 3.64
N ALA A 263 -0.34 26.18 3.75
CA ALA A 263 -1.17 27.30 3.38
C ALA A 263 -0.36 28.24 2.48
N TYR A 264 -0.68 28.23 1.19
CA TYR A 264 -0.01 28.96 0.13
C TYR A 264 -0.81 30.19 -0.32
N GLN A 265 -0.11 31.30 -0.57
CA GLN A 265 -0.62 32.38 -1.42
C GLN A 265 -0.57 31.95 -2.90
N PRO A 266 -1.45 32.46 -3.78
CA PRO A 266 -1.43 32.16 -5.21
C PRO A 266 -0.04 32.40 -5.84
N GLY A 267 0.53 31.38 -6.49
CA GLY A 267 1.85 31.44 -7.13
C GLY A 267 2.48 30.04 -7.31
N PRO A 268 3.60 29.92 -8.04
CA PRO A 268 4.29 28.65 -8.25
C PRO A 268 4.86 28.10 -6.94
N CYS A 269 4.77 26.77 -6.77
CA CYS A 269 5.24 26.05 -5.61
C CYS A 269 6.77 26.12 -5.46
N SER A 270 7.25 26.13 -4.21
CA SER A 270 8.69 26.10 -3.95
C SER A 270 9.26 24.72 -4.26
N GLY A 271 10.14 24.60 -5.24
CA GLY A 271 10.86 23.33 -5.56
C GLY A 271 11.83 22.84 -4.48
N ALA A 272 11.92 23.54 -3.34
CA ALA A 272 12.75 23.15 -2.20
C ALA A 272 11.97 23.36 -0.89
N THR A 273 11.40 22.28 -0.34
CA THR A 273 11.08 22.24 1.09
C THR A 273 12.14 21.43 1.83
N ALA A 274 12.27 21.69 3.12
CA ALA A 274 13.11 20.89 4.01
C ALA A 274 12.58 19.45 4.09
N SER A 275 13.48 18.48 4.31
CA SER A 275 13.05 17.16 4.79
C SER A 275 12.31 17.36 6.10
N VAL A 276 11.09 16.86 6.25
CA VAL A 276 10.36 16.92 7.52
C VAL A 276 9.95 15.52 7.93
N VAL A 277 10.29 15.15 9.15
CA VAL A 277 10.03 13.84 9.74
C VAL A 277 9.02 14.01 10.88
N LEU A 278 7.91 13.29 10.81
CA LEU A 278 7.25 12.81 12.02
C LEU A 278 7.85 11.43 12.31
N ASP A 279 8.12 11.13 13.58
CA ASP A 279 8.40 9.77 14.00
C ASP A 279 7.56 9.46 15.26
N ASN A 280 7.36 8.18 15.56
CA ASN A 280 6.85 7.74 16.86
C ASN A 280 5.48 8.30 17.30
N LEU A 281 4.50 8.39 16.38
CA LEU A 281 3.10 8.69 16.73
C LEU A 281 2.44 7.48 17.42
N ALA A 282 2.03 7.64 18.67
CA ALA A 282 1.38 6.57 19.45
C ALA A 282 0.27 7.11 20.37
N LEU A 283 -0.72 6.27 20.66
CA LEU A 283 -1.79 6.54 21.60
C LEU A 283 -1.49 5.93 22.96
N PHE A 284 -1.76 6.66 24.04
CA PHE A 284 -1.61 6.13 25.38
C PHE A 284 -2.86 5.36 25.79
N ASN A 285 -2.71 4.07 26.10
CA ASN A 285 -3.76 3.23 26.65
C ASN A 285 -3.65 3.17 28.19
N PRO A 286 -4.58 3.80 28.93
CA PRO A 286 -4.54 3.81 30.39
C PRO A 286 -4.83 2.43 31.02
N ASN A 287 -5.46 1.50 30.30
CA ASN A 287 -5.76 0.17 30.81
C ASN A 287 -4.50 -0.72 30.84
N THR A 288 -3.59 -0.54 29.88
CA THR A 288 -2.34 -1.30 29.76
C THR A 288 -1.13 -0.52 30.28
N ALA A 289 -1.31 0.78 30.56
CA ALA A 289 -0.24 1.72 30.89
C ALA A 289 0.90 1.71 29.85
N ALA A 290 0.53 1.51 28.58
CA ALA A 290 1.45 1.41 27.47
C ALA A 290 1.04 2.35 26.34
N TYR A 291 2.02 2.74 25.54
CA TYR A 291 1.77 3.38 24.27
C TYR A 291 1.53 2.33 23.20
N GLU A 292 0.49 2.54 22.42
CA GLU A 292 0.13 1.74 21.27
C GLU A 292 0.34 2.61 20.05
N SER A 293 1.30 2.22 19.20
CA SER A 293 1.59 2.94 17.97
C SER A 293 0.31 3.14 17.16
N VAL A 294 0.17 4.32 16.55
CA VAL A 294 -0.86 4.53 15.54
C VAL A 294 -0.46 3.72 14.32
N ALA A 295 -0.81 2.44 14.34
CA ALA A 295 -0.62 1.49 13.26
C ALA A 295 -1.96 1.35 12.53
N PRO A 296 -1.94 1.15 11.20
CA PRO A 296 -3.19 0.94 10.49
C PRO A 296 -3.86 -0.42 10.84
N THR A 297 -3.19 -1.28 11.63
CA THR A 297 -3.68 -2.54 12.20
C THR A 297 -4.35 -2.43 13.58
N MET A 298 -4.59 -1.23 14.15
CA MET A 298 -5.38 -1.09 15.37
C MET A 298 -6.86 -1.38 15.06
N ALA A 299 -7.20 -2.67 15.12
CA ALA A 299 -8.44 -3.25 14.65
C ALA A 299 -9.67 -2.53 15.23
N PHE A 300 -10.62 -2.26 14.33
CA PHE A 300 -11.94 -1.61 14.45
C PHE A 300 -12.06 -0.12 14.11
N THR A 301 -10.99 0.65 13.91
CA THR A 301 -11.15 2.07 13.53
C THR A 301 -9.92 2.64 12.83
N THR A 302 -9.99 2.71 11.50
CA THR A 302 -8.88 3.02 10.59
C THR A 302 -8.24 4.40 10.78
N SER A 303 -6.98 4.51 10.41
CA SER A 303 -6.44 5.76 9.90
C SER A 303 -6.62 5.85 8.40
N SER A 304 -7.24 6.91 7.88
CA SER A 304 -7.17 7.24 6.46
C SER A 304 -5.94 8.10 6.19
N ILE A 305 -5.15 7.71 5.18
CA ILE A 305 -4.17 8.63 4.58
C ILE A 305 -4.99 9.66 3.80
N THR A 306 -4.84 10.93 4.14
CA THR A 306 -5.33 11.99 3.24
C THR A 306 -4.38 12.14 2.07
N GLY A 307 -4.86 11.89 0.86
CA GLY A 307 -4.10 12.18 -0.35
C GLY A 307 -4.07 13.69 -0.64
N PRO A 308 -3.01 14.20 -1.28
CA PRO A 308 -2.98 15.59 -1.74
C PRO A 308 -4.10 15.83 -2.78
N GLY A 309 -4.78 16.98 -2.68
CA GLY A 309 -5.79 17.39 -3.66
C GLY A 309 -5.19 17.60 -5.05
N SER A 310 -5.99 17.47 -6.11
CA SER A 310 -5.54 17.37 -7.50
C SER A 310 -4.85 18.59 -8.13
N LEU A 311 -4.55 19.67 -7.38
CA LEU A 311 -4.17 20.96 -7.99
C LEU A 311 -3.00 21.76 -7.37
N HIS A 312 -2.27 21.32 -6.34
CA HIS A 312 -1.28 22.18 -5.66
C HIS A 312 0.01 21.45 -5.18
N CYS A 313 0.88 22.15 -4.42
CA CYS A 313 2.29 21.85 -4.09
C CYS A 313 2.70 20.53 -3.43
N PHE A 314 1.77 19.66 -3.06
CA PHE A 314 2.06 18.27 -2.69
C PHE A 314 1.88 17.31 -3.88
N ASN A 315 1.34 17.80 -4.99
CA ASN A 315 1.26 17.16 -6.30
C ASN A 315 2.08 17.93 -7.34
N SER A 316 2.48 17.24 -8.41
CA SER A 316 3.03 17.91 -9.59
C SER A 316 1.93 18.73 -10.27
N ASP A 317 2.01 20.05 -10.22
CA ASP A 317 1.14 20.92 -11.02
C ASP A 317 1.81 21.31 -12.35
N SER A 318 1.06 22.00 -13.21
CA SER A 318 1.49 22.43 -14.54
C SER A 318 2.62 23.49 -14.53
N THR A 319 3.10 23.92 -13.37
CA THR A 319 4.13 24.97 -13.22
C THR A 319 5.56 24.43 -13.02
N GLY A 320 5.75 23.11 -12.87
CA GLY A 320 7.05 22.48 -12.58
C GLY A 320 7.07 21.76 -11.23
N PRO A 321 8.13 21.01 -10.87
CA PRO A 321 8.02 19.96 -9.87
C PRO A 321 7.85 20.53 -8.46
N ALA A 322 6.69 20.31 -7.86
CA ALA A 322 6.59 20.27 -6.41
C ALA A 322 7.02 18.86 -5.95
N SER A 323 8.34 18.69 -5.79
CA SER A 323 9.02 17.42 -5.52
C SER A 323 9.01 17.04 -4.03
N ASN A 324 7.83 16.90 -3.44
CA ASN A 324 7.67 16.39 -2.08
C ASN A 324 6.78 15.16 -2.09
N ASN A 325 7.36 14.04 -2.51
CA ASN A 325 6.65 12.79 -2.39
C ASN A 325 6.56 12.42 -0.90
N PHE A 326 5.34 12.19 -0.43
CA PHE A 326 5.08 11.62 0.88
C PHE A 326 5.29 10.12 0.79
N PHE A 327 6.14 9.57 1.66
CA PHE A 327 6.27 8.13 1.79
C PHE A 327 6.27 7.80 3.26
N LEU A 328 5.47 6.81 3.61
CA LEU A 328 5.68 6.04 4.83
C LEU A 328 7.10 5.44 4.75
N ALA A 329 7.92 5.48 5.79
CA ALA A 329 9.25 4.87 5.69
C ALA A 329 9.22 3.36 5.98
N HIS A 330 8.29 2.90 6.83
CA HIS A 330 8.16 1.49 7.22
C HIS A 330 6.71 1.11 7.51
N ALA A 331 6.30 -0.11 7.14
CA ALA A 331 4.98 -0.68 7.42
C ALA A 331 4.77 -1.05 8.92
N ASN A 332 5.79 -0.85 9.76
CA ASN A 332 5.80 -1.27 11.15
C ASN A 332 5.63 -0.03 12.03
N ASN A 333 4.40 0.33 12.39
CA ASN A 333 4.08 1.10 13.60
C ASN A 333 4.64 2.55 13.73
N PHE A 334 5.17 3.15 12.66
CA PHE A 334 5.71 4.51 12.68
C PHE A 334 5.25 5.31 11.45
N TRP A 335 4.43 6.34 11.69
CA TRP A 335 4.17 7.36 10.68
C TRP A 335 5.43 8.17 10.47
N ARG A 336 6.06 7.99 9.30
CA ARG A 336 7.24 8.72 8.87
C ARG A 336 6.94 9.42 7.56
N VAL A 337 7.39 10.66 7.42
CA VAL A 337 7.48 11.37 6.14
C VAL A 337 8.96 11.60 5.90
N ARG A 338 9.45 11.22 4.72
CA ARG A 338 10.80 11.52 4.27
C ARG A 338 10.71 12.27 2.96
N ARG A 339 11.52 13.32 2.81
CA ARG A 339 11.87 13.83 1.49
C ARG A 339 12.62 12.73 0.77
N VAL A 340 12.00 12.10 -0.22
CA VAL A 340 12.78 11.37 -1.21
C VAL A 340 13.17 12.39 -2.24
N SER A 341 14.47 12.61 -2.41
CA SER A 341 15.00 13.05 -3.69
C SER A 341 14.36 12.15 -4.75
N ALA A 342 13.36 12.67 -5.49
CA ALA A 342 12.58 11.99 -6.52
C ALA A 342 12.69 10.47 -6.44
N GLN A 343 11.72 9.80 -5.80
CA GLN A 343 11.53 8.34 -5.73
C GLN A 343 12.47 7.70 -6.73
N THR A 344 13.64 7.15 -6.35
CA THR A 344 14.62 6.72 -7.37
C THR A 344 13.87 5.77 -8.28
N PRO A 345 13.37 6.21 -9.43
CA PRO A 345 12.40 5.40 -10.08
C PRO A 345 13.30 4.35 -10.72
N THR A 346 12.90 3.09 -10.64
CA THR A 346 13.44 2.12 -11.58
C THR A 346 13.21 2.60 -13.02
N CYS A 347 12.30 3.56 -13.20
CA CYS A 347 11.98 4.32 -14.40
C CYS A 347 12.65 5.71 -14.47
N THR A 348 12.70 6.31 -15.65
CA THR A 348 13.00 7.75 -15.78
C THR A 348 11.67 8.50 -15.74
N THR A 349 11.52 9.54 -14.91
CA THR A 349 10.32 10.39 -14.93
C THR A 349 10.18 11.07 -16.29
N LEU A 350 8.97 11.05 -16.85
CA LEU A 350 8.71 11.58 -18.18
C LEU A 350 7.92 12.88 -18.07
N ALA A 351 8.46 13.96 -18.64
CA ALA A 351 7.78 15.25 -18.67
C ALA A 351 6.38 15.12 -19.30
N GLY A 352 5.40 15.75 -18.64
CA GLY A 352 4.01 15.83 -19.09
C GLY A 352 3.16 14.58 -18.85
N VAL A 353 3.62 13.60 -18.06
CA VAL A 353 2.84 12.40 -17.70
C VAL A 353 2.86 12.15 -16.20
N SER A 354 1.69 12.04 -15.61
CA SER A 354 1.47 11.78 -14.18
C SER A 354 0.97 10.35 -13.96
N GLY A 355 1.06 9.85 -12.73
CA GLY A 355 0.65 8.49 -12.35
C GLY A 355 1.77 7.46 -12.47
N TYR A 356 1.47 6.21 -12.09
CA TYR A 356 2.40 5.08 -12.20
C TYR A 356 2.64 4.66 -13.64
N TYR A 357 3.89 4.32 -13.95
CA TYR A 357 4.32 3.86 -15.27
C TYR A 357 4.48 2.33 -15.32
N PRO A 358 4.61 1.72 -16.52
CA PRO A 358 4.82 0.29 -16.66
C PRO A 358 5.94 -0.28 -15.79
N CYS A 359 7.11 0.35 -15.80
CA CYS A 359 8.25 -0.15 -15.04
C CYS A 359 8.10 0.02 -13.52
N ASP A 360 7.24 0.93 -13.05
CA ASP A 360 6.92 1.04 -11.62
C ASP A 360 6.04 -0.15 -11.21
N LEU A 361 4.96 -0.41 -11.96
CA LEU A 361 4.05 -1.53 -11.70
C LEU A 361 4.79 -2.88 -11.77
N GLN A 362 5.65 -3.05 -12.78
CA GLN A 362 6.49 -4.23 -12.92
C GLN A 362 7.44 -4.42 -11.73
N ALA A 363 8.03 -3.34 -11.21
CA ALA A 363 8.93 -3.41 -10.06
C ALA A 363 8.17 -3.70 -8.75
N ILE A 364 7.07 -2.99 -8.52
CA ILE A 364 6.24 -3.08 -7.30
C ILE A 364 5.69 -4.49 -7.12
N TYR A 365 5.28 -5.13 -8.22
CA TYR A 365 4.74 -6.48 -8.26
C TYR A 365 5.78 -7.57 -8.60
N LYS A 366 7.07 -7.19 -8.70
CA LYS A 366 8.20 -8.09 -9.01
C LYS A 366 7.96 -8.97 -10.24
N LEU A 367 7.45 -8.36 -11.30
CA LEU A 367 6.98 -9.07 -12.49
C LEU A 367 8.14 -9.36 -13.46
N PRO A 368 8.19 -10.56 -14.06
CA PRO A 368 9.21 -10.93 -15.04
C PRO A 368 8.90 -10.37 -16.44
N SER A 369 8.29 -9.19 -16.54
CA SER A 369 7.74 -8.60 -17.78
C SER A 369 8.77 -8.41 -18.90
N ALA A 370 10.03 -8.17 -18.54
CA ALA A 370 11.13 -8.10 -19.49
C ALA A 370 11.46 -9.45 -20.16
N THR A 371 11.09 -10.58 -19.55
CA THR A 371 11.52 -11.93 -19.96
C THR A 371 10.39 -12.90 -20.30
N ALA A 372 9.19 -12.70 -19.76
CA ALA A 372 8.03 -13.58 -19.92
C ALA A 372 6.96 -12.99 -20.86
N GLY A 373 5.86 -13.72 -21.08
CA GLY A 373 4.69 -13.24 -21.83
C GLY A 373 4.73 -13.45 -23.35
N ALA A 374 5.89 -13.75 -23.94
CA ALA A 374 5.98 -14.01 -25.39
C ALA A 374 5.11 -15.21 -25.80
N GLY A 375 4.31 -15.01 -26.87
CA GLY A 375 3.36 -16.03 -27.37
C GLY A 375 2.12 -16.22 -26.51
N ARG A 376 1.87 -15.32 -25.56
CA ARG A 376 0.65 -15.27 -24.74
C ARG A 376 -0.23 -14.12 -25.21
N THR A 377 -1.51 -14.21 -24.87
CA THR A 377 -2.51 -13.22 -25.26
C THR A 377 -3.32 -12.81 -24.05
N VAL A 378 -3.47 -11.51 -23.86
CA VAL A 378 -4.45 -10.92 -22.95
C VAL A 378 -5.60 -10.41 -23.81
N ALA A 379 -6.82 -10.86 -23.52
CA ALA A 379 -8.02 -10.33 -24.13
C ALA A 379 -8.65 -9.30 -23.21
N ILE A 380 -9.08 -8.19 -23.79
CA ILE A 380 -9.91 -7.15 -23.18
C ILE A 380 -11.30 -7.29 -23.79
N VAL A 381 -12.31 -7.33 -22.93
CA VAL A 381 -13.72 -7.32 -23.33
C VAL A 381 -14.34 -6.06 -22.75
N ASP A 382 -14.88 -5.21 -23.62
CA ASP A 382 -15.50 -3.94 -23.25
C ASP A 382 -16.69 -3.65 -24.14
N ALA A 383 -17.54 -2.68 -23.76
CA ALA A 383 -18.67 -2.25 -24.57
C ALA A 383 -18.33 -1.08 -25.49
N PHE A 384 -19.10 -0.97 -26.56
CA PHE A 384 -18.96 0.07 -27.58
C PHE A 384 -17.61 0.07 -28.28
N ASP A 385 -17.46 0.96 -29.26
CA ASP A 385 -16.24 1.11 -30.06
C ASP A 385 -15.33 2.21 -29.47
N ASP A 386 -14.03 1.91 -29.36
CA ASP A 386 -12.96 2.91 -29.29
C ASP A 386 -12.29 3.07 -30.66
N PRO A 387 -12.67 4.07 -31.47
CA PRO A 387 -12.09 4.25 -32.80
C PRO A 387 -10.57 4.48 -32.80
N ASN A 388 -9.99 4.95 -31.69
CA ASN A 388 -8.58 5.32 -31.58
C ASN A 388 -7.71 4.29 -30.85
N ALA A 389 -8.28 3.19 -30.34
CA ALA A 389 -7.61 2.16 -29.54
C ALA A 389 -6.17 1.80 -30.00
N GLU A 390 -5.96 1.46 -31.28
CA GLU A 390 -4.62 1.09 -31.78
C GLU A 390 -3.65 2.28 -31.82
N ALA A 391 -4.16 3.48 -32.15
CA ALA A 391 -3.36 4.70 -32.21
C ALA A 391 -2.94 5.17 -30.80
N ASP A 392 -3.86 5.08 -29.85
CA ASP A 392 -3.64 5.48 -28.45
C ASP A 392 -2.67 4.52 -27.75
N LEU A 393 -2.87 3.22 -27.93
CA LEU A 393 -1.92 2.19 -27.49
C LEU A 393 -0.51 2.40 -28.08
N ALA A 394 -0.41 2.87 -29.33
CA ALA A 394 0.88 3.17 -29.94
C ALA A 394 1.57 4.38 -29.26
N VAL A 395 0.82 5.43 -28.90
CA VAL A 395 1.36 6.58 -28.16
C VAL A 395 1.84 6.15 -26.78
N TYR A 396 1.03 5.37 -26.06
CA TYR A 396 1.39 4.85 -24.74
C TYR A 396 2.69 4.05 -24.78
N ARG A 397 2.75 3.05 -25.67
CA ARG A 397 3.90 2.15 -25.79
C ARG A 397 5.15 2.90 -26.24
N ALA A 398 5.04 3.86 -27.15
CA ALA A 398 6.16 4.69 -27.58
C ALA A 398 6.70 5.56 -26.44
N LYS A 399 5.82 6.18 -25.63
CA LYS A 399 6.22 7.03 -24.50
C LYS A 399 7.04 6.27 -23.46
N PHE A 400 6.66 5.02 -23.18
CA PHE A 400 7.33 4.18 -22.18
C PHE A 400 8.38 3.21 -22.76
N GLY A 401 8.72 3.35 -24.05
CA GLY A 401 9.76 2.52 -24.69
C GLY A 401 9.39 1.04 -24.82
N LEU A 402 8.10 0.72 -24.86
CA LEU A 402 7.60 -0.63 -25.12
C LEU A 402 7.56 -0.88 -26.65
N ALA A 403 7.83 -2.12 -27.07
CA ALA A 403 7.81 -2.47 -28.50
C ALA A 403 6.44 -2.20 -29.12
N ALA A 404 6.33 -1.74 -30.37
CA ALA A 404 5.03 -1.46 -30.97
C ALA A 404 4.10 -2.70 -30.95
N CYS A 405 2.83 -2.51 -30.64
CA CYS A 405 1.80 -3.56 -30.71
C CYS A 405 0.70 -3.11 -31.67
N THR A 406 0.71 -3.62 -32.89
CA THR A 406 -0.16 -3.14 -33.97
C THR A 406 -0.85 -4.30 -34.68
N THR A 407 -1.93 -3.99 -35.40
CA THR A 407 -2.56 -4.96 -36.31
C THR A 407 -1.56 -5.39 -37.38
N ALA A 408 -0.77 -4.45 -37.91
CA ALA A 408 0.19 -4.71 -38.98
C ALA A 408 1.32 -5.66 -38.59
N ASN A 409 1.78 -5.63 -37.34
CA ASN A 409 2.82 -6.55 -36.85
C ASN A 409 2.26 -7.81 -36.18
N GLY A 410 0.93 -7.98 -36.17
CA GLY A 410 0.24 -9.13 -35.60
C GLY A 410 0.24 -9.18 -34.07
N CYS A 411 0.61 -8.10 -33.38
CA CYS A 411 0.56 -8.03 -31.93
C CYS A 411 -0.84 -7.67 -31.41
N PHE A 412 -1.53 -6.74 -32.07
CA PHE A 412 -2.86 -6.28 -31.69
C PHE A 412 -3.92 -6.85 -32.64
N LYS A 413 -5.10 -7.15 -32.11
CA LYS A 413 -6.29 -7.46 -32.91
C LYS A 413 -7.52 -6.87 -32.23
N LYS A 414 -8.31 -6.17 -33.03
CA LYS A 414 -9.61 -5.62 -32.65
C LYS A 414 -10.73 -6.35 -33.37
N THR A 415 -11.80 -6.70 -32.65
CA THR A 415 -12.98 -7.39 -33.20
C THR A 415 -14.26 -6.93 -32.50
N ASN A 416 -15.40 -7.08 -33.16
CA ASN A 416 -16.72 -7.00 -32.52
C ASN A 416 -17.04 -8.27 -31.71
N GLN A 417 -18.18 -8.27 -31.00
CA GLN A 417 -18.68 -9.39 -30.18
C GLN A 417 -18.91 -10.72 -30.91
N THR A 418 -18.77 -10.79 -32.24
CA THR A 418 -18.85 -12.02 -33.04
C THR A 418 -17.50 -12.48 -33.58
N GLY A 419 -16.41 -11.78 -33.22
CA GLY A 419 -15.05 -12.08 -33.65
C GLY A 419 -14.70 -11.55 -35.04
N ALA A 420 -15.59 -10.74 -35.64
CA ALA A 420 -15.37 -10.11 -36.94
C ALA A 420 -14.67 -8.75 -36.79
N ALA A 421 -13.86 -8.37 -37.78
CA ALA A 421 -13.18 -7.06 -37.79
C ALA A 421 -14.14 -5.89 -38.10
N SER A 422 -15.33 -6.18 -38.64
CA SER A 422 -16.35 -5.18 -39.00
C SER A 422 -17.72 -5.85 -39.23
N PRO A 423 -18.85 -5.11 -39.09
CA PRO A 423 -18.91 -3.74 -38.55
C PRO A 423 -18.55 -3.74 -37.06
N LEU A 424 -17.83 -2.72 -36.62
CA LEU A 424 -17.58 -2.46 -35.20
C LEU A 424 -18.84 -1.81 -34.58
N PRO A 425 -19.01 -1.88 -33.25
CA PRO A 425 -20.09 -1.20 -32.52
C PRO A 425 -20.14 0.31 -32.75
N VAL A 426 -21.18 0.96 -32.21
CA VAL A 426 -21.19 2.42 -32.14
C VAL A 426 -20.14 2.88 -31.13
N ALA A 427 -19.45 3.98 -31.44
CA ALA A 427 -18.44 4.51 -30.55
C ALA A 427 -19.05 5.27 -29.37
N ASP A 428 -18.44 5.14 -28.19
CA ASP A 428 -18.82 5.84 -26.97
C ASP A 428 -17.57 6.40 -26.27
N ALA A 429 -17.62 7.67 -25.85
CA ALA A 429 -16.45 8.34 -25.29
C ALA A 429 -16.04 7.81 -23.90
N GLY A 430 -17.02 7.41 -23.08
CA GLY A 430 -16.74 6.89 -21.73
C GLY A 430 -16.10 5.52 -21.80
N TRP A 431 -16.65 4.66 -22.66
CA TRP A 431 -16.08 3.33 -22.90
C TRP A 431 -14.77 3.36 -23.67
N ALA A 432 -14.55 4.34 -24.55
CA ALA A 432 -13.25 4.49 -25.19
C ALA A 432 -12.12 4.76 -24.17
N ALA A 433 -12.39 5.59 -23.16
CA ALA A 433 -11.45 5.84 -22.08
C ALA A 433 -11.18 4.58 -21.23
N GLU A 434 -12.21 3.75 -20.98
CA GLU A 434 -12.08 2.45 -20.30
C GLU A 434 -11.27 1.45 -21.14
N ILE A 435 -11.57 1.33 -22.44
CA ILE A 435 -10.83 0.48 -23.40
C ILE A 435 -9.35 0.89 -23.43
N SER A 436 -9.07 2.18 -23.55
CA SER A 436 -7.69 2.69 -23.54
C SER A 436 -6.96 2.37 -22.24
N LEU A 437 -7.62 2.52 -21.08
CA LEU A 437 -7.09 2.12 -19.78
C LEU A 437 -6.74 0.63 -19.74
N ASP A 438 -7.66 -0.24 -20.16
CA ASP A 438 -7.49 -1.69 -20.14
C ASP A 438 -6.36 -2.15 -21.05
N LEU A 439 -6.28 -1.59 -22.26
CA LEU A 439 -5.22 -1.85 -23.23
C LEU A 439 -3.85 -1.39 -22.70
N ASP A 440 -3.78 -0.19 -22.13
CA ASP A 440 -2.55 0.37 -21.57
C ASP A 440 -2.06 -0.46 -20.37
N MET A 441 -2.95 -0.91 -19.50
CA MET A 441 -2.59 -1.74 -18.34
C MET A 441 -2.15 -3.16 -18.74
N ALA A 442 -2.85 -3.81 -19.66
CA ALA A 442 -2.40 -5.11 -20.20
C ALA A 442 -1.02 -4.98 -20.87
N SER A 443 -0.82 -3.89 -21.62
CA SER A 443 0.43 -3.52 -22.28
C SER A 443 1.56 -3.23 -21.29
N ALA A 444 1.26 -2.52 -20.19
CA ALA A 444 2.20 -2.18 -19.13
C ALA A 444 2.70 -3.43 -18.40
N ILE A 445 1.80 -4.37 -18.11
CA ILE A 445 2.15 -5.56 -17.35
C ILE A 445 2.80 -6.64 -18.21
N CYS A 446 2.22 -6.95 -19.38
CA CYS A 446 2.74 -7.96 -20.28
C CYS A 446 3.14 -7.36 -21.65
N PRO A 447 4.26 -6.61 -21.72
CA PRO A 447 4.65 -5.91 -22.95
C PRO A 447 5.00 -6.84 -24.13
N LYS A 448 5.20 -8.14 -23.87
CA LYS A 448 5.49 -9.18 -24.87
C LYS A 448 4.26 -10.03 -25.26
N CYS A 449 3.12 -9.82 -24.59
CA CYS A 449 1.88 -10.48 -24.96
C CYS A 449 1.31 -9.88 -26.25
N HIS A 450 0.55 -10.67 -27.00
CA HIS A 450 -0.44 -10.17 -27.93
C HIS A 450 -1.63 -9.60 -27.14
N ILE A 451 -2.32 -8.62 -27.73
CA ILE A 451 -3.51 -8.01 -27.13
C ILE A 451 -4.68 -8.21 -28.09
N LEU A 452 -5.77 -8.77 -27.57
CA LEU A 452 -7.04 -8.91 -28.27
C LEU A 452 -8.05 -7.95 -27.62
N LEU A 453 -8.67 -7.07 -28.40
CA LEU A 453 -9.82 -6.28 -27.98
C LEU A 453 -11.09 -6.86 -28.62
N VAL A 454 -12.08 -7.22 -27.80
CA VAL A 454 -13.41 -7.65 -28.24
C VAL A 454 -14.45 -6.65 -27.74
N GLU A 455 -15.05 -5.91 -28.68
CA GLU A 455 -16.02 -4.86 -28.37
C GLU A 455 -17.46 -5.35 -28.51
N ALA A 456 -18.21 -5.22 -27.42
CA ALA A 456 -19.63 -5.47 -27.36
C ALA A 456 -20.43 -4.35 -28.02
N ASN A 457 -21.58 -4.67 -28.60
CA ASN A 457 -22.45 -3.70 -29.28
C ASN A 457 -22.95 -2.61 -28.32
N ASP A 458 -23.12 -2.94 -27.05
CA ASP A 458 -23.47 -2.05 -25.94
C ASP A 458 -23.06 -2.71 -24.61
N ASN A 459 -23.34 -2.02 -23.50
CA ASN A 459 -23.02 -2.46 -22.14
C ASN A 459 -24.08 -3.37 -21.50
N SER A 460 -24.97 -3.98 -22.27
CA SER A 460 -25.88 -4.99 -21.74
C SER A 460 -25.14 -6.30 -21.46
N ASP A 461 -25.56 -7.00 -20.41
CA ASP A 461 -25.06 -8.35 -20.05
C ASP A 461 -25.03 -9.30 -21.26
N ALA A 462 -26.09 -9.29 -22.09
CA ALA A 462 -26.18 -10.16 -23.25
C ALA A 462 -25.05 -9.93 -24.25
N ASN A 463 -24.65 -8.68 -24.49
CA ASN A 463 -23.62 -8.33 -25.45
C ASN A 463 -22.21 -8.46 -24.87
N LEU A 464 -22.01 -8.03 -23.63
CA LEU A 464 -20.73 -8.19 -22.91
C LEU A 464 -20.40 -9.67 -22.73
N PHE A 465 -21.35 -10.51 -22.30
CA PHE A 465 -21.06 -11.91 -21.98
C PHE A 465 -20.89 -12.76 -23.24
N LEU A 466 -21.59 -12.42 -24.33
CA LEU A 466 -21.28 -12.97 -25.66
C LEU A 466 -19.87 -12.59 -26.13
N SER A 467 -19.40 -11.38 -25.80
CA SER A 467 -18.03 -10.95 -26.12
C SER A 467 -16.98 -11.74 -25.33
N VAL A 468 -17.26 -12.11 -24.08
CA VAL A 468 -16.43 -13.04 -23.29
C VAL A 468 -16.34 -14.41 -23.96
N ASP A 469 -17.46 -14.98 -24.39
CA ASP A 469 -17.48 -16.26 -25.11
C ASP A 469 -16.71 -16.18 -26.42
N THR A 470 -16.88 -15.07 -27.16
CA THR A 470 -16.13 -14.81 -28.40
C THR A 470 -14.64 -14.75 -28.13
N ALA A 471 -14.20 -13.99 -27.12
CA ALA A 471 -12.79 -13.93 -26.73
C ALA A 471 -12.24 -15.32 -26.36
N ALA A 472 -12.98 -16.09 -25.56
CA ALA A 472 -12.61 -17.45 -25.16
C ALA A 472 -12.56 -18.43 -26.34
N GLY A 473 -13.41 -18.23 -27.36
CA GLY A 473 -13.46 -19.01 -28.59
C GLY A 473 -12.34 -18.72 -29.58
N MET A 474 -11.52 -17.68 -29.35
CA MET A 474 -10.43 -17.33 -30.25
C MET A 474 -9.32 -18.39 -30.27
N THR A 475 -8.71 -18.55 -31.43
CA THR A 475 -7.72 -19.60 -31.69
C THR A 475 -6.39 -19.04 -32.22
N GLY A 476 -5.37 -19.89 -32.28
CA GLY A 476 -4.04 -19.51 -32.78
C GLY A 476 -3.37 -18.47 -31.88
N THR A 477 -2.73 -17.47 -32.52
CA THR A 477 -2.03 -16.38 -31.82
C THR A 477 -2.91 -15.66 -30.82
N PHE A 478 -4.18 -15.44 -31.13
CA PHE A 478 -5.11 -14.68 -30.28
C PHE A 478 -5.95 -15.55 -29.34
N LYS A 479 -5.59 -16.82 -29.14
CA LYS A 479 -6.18 -17.60 -28.05
C LYS A 479 -5.75 -17.00 -26.69
N PRO A 480 -6.67 -16.47 -25.88
CA PRO A 480 -6.29 -15.79 -24.66
C PRO A 480 -5.74 -16.76 -23.62
N SER A 481 -4.72 -16.28 -22.90
CA SER A 481 -4.30 -16.84 -21.62
C SER A 481 -5.13 -16.26 -20.48
N ALA A 482 -5.53 -14.99 -20.61
CA ALA A 482 -6.44 -14.32 -19.69
C ALA A 482 -7.43 -13.42 -20.45
N ILE A 483 -8.63 -13.26 -19.89
CA ILE A 483 -9.67 -12.31 -20.32
C ILE A 483 -9.91 -11.33 -19.15
N SER A 484 -9.71 -10.04 -19.41
CA SER A 484 -10.04 -8.94 -18.50
C SER A 484 -11.45 -8.44 -18.77
N ASN A 485 -12.16 -8.12 -17.69
CA ASN A 485 -13.47 -7.48 -17.71
C ASN A 485 -13.43 -6.34 -16.67
N SER A 486 -13.56 -5.10 -17.10
CA SER A 486 -13.47 -3.91 -16.23
C SER A 486 -14.84 -3.25 -16.05
N TYR A 487 -15.84 -4.09 -15.75
CA TYR A 487 -17.23 -3.70 -15.59
C TYR A 487 -17.95 -4.56 -14.56
N GLY A 488 -19.07 -4.06 -14.05
CA GLY A 488 -19.91 -4.83 -13.15
C GLY A 488 -21.25 -4.17 -12.85
N ARG A 489 -22.13 -4.96 -12.23
CA ARG A 489 -23.40 -4.51 -11.65
C ARG A 489 -23.68 -5.27 -10.36
N GLY A 490 -24.68 -4.84 -9.60
CA GLY A 490 -25.15 -5.60 -8.44
C GLY A 490 -25.60 -7.01 -8.82
N GLU A 491 -25.34 -7.98 -7.96
CA GLU A 491 -25.76 -9.37 -8.15
C GLU A 491 -27.29 -9.54 -8.12
N ASP A 492 -27.80 -10.50 -8.89
CA ASP A 492 -29.18 -10.96 -8.84
C ASP A 492 -29.31 -12.48 -9.09
N PRO A 493 -30.41 -13.14 -8.68
CA PRO A 493 -30.54 -14.59 -8.80
C PRO A 493 -30.43 -15.17 -10.23
N GLY A 494 -30.65 -14.35 -11.26
CA GLY A 494 -30.49 -14.74 -12.66
C GLY A 494 -29.03 -15.02 -13.05
N ASP A 495 -28.07 -14.48 -12.30
CA ASP A 495 -26.63 -14.59 -12.54
C ASP A 495 -26.14 -16.04 -12.57
N LEU A 496 -26.78 -16.93 -11.80
CA LEU A 496 -26.44 -18.36 -11.77
C LEU A 496 -26.52 -19.02 -13.15
N ALA A 497 -27.45 -18.57 -14.00
CA ALA A 497 -27.58 -19.07 -15.37
C ALA A 497 -26.50 -18.47 -16.29
N LEU A 498 -26.05 -17.25 -16.00
CA LEU A 498 -25.09 -16.49 -16.78
C LEU A 498 -23.63 -16.90 -16.50
N ASN A 499 -23.37 -17.59 -15.39
CA ASN A 499 -22.04 -18.15 -15.04
C ASN A 499 -21.42 -19.03 -16.11
N THR A 500 -22.23 -19.57 -17.02
CA THR A 500 -21.74 -20.35 -18.16
C THR A 500 -20.83 -19.53 -19.08
N HIS A 501 -21.09 -18.23 -19.26
CA HIS A 501 -20.25 -17.32 -20.04
C HIS A 501 -18.87 -17.07 -19.43
N PHE A 502 -18.73 -17.28 -18.12
CA PHE A 502 -17.49 -17.04 -17.37
C PHE A 502 -16.80 -18.33 -16.95
N ASN A 503 -17.14 -19.47 -17.58
CA ASN A 503 -16.56 -20.77 -17.29
C ASN A 503 -15.83 -21.32 -18.52
N HIS A 504 -14.60 -20.84 -18.72
CA HIS A 504 -13.74 -21.24 -19.83
C HIS A 504 -12.45 -21.89 -19.33
N PRO A 505 -12.43 -23.22 -19.08
CA PRO A 505 -11.28 -23.91 -18.52
C PRO A 505 -10.02 -23.73 -19.39
N GLY A 506 -8.91 -23.36 -18.75
CA GLY A 506 -7.67 -23.10 -19.48
C GLY A 506 -7.46 -21.62 -19.84
N ILE A 507 -8.38 -20.74 -19.46
CA ILE A 507 -8.31 -19.29 -19.65
C ILE A 507 -8.60 -18.66 -18.29
N ALA A 508 -7.71 -17.82 -17.80
CA ALA A 508 -7.98 -17.05 -16.58
C ALA A 508 -9.00 -15.95 -16.91
N ILE A 509 -9.99 -15.75 -16.06
CA ILE A 509 -10.96 -14.66 -16.23
C ILE A 509 -10.87 -13.78 -15.00
N THR A 510 -10.62 -12.50 -15.22
CA THR A 510 -10.58 -11.48 -14.16
C THR A 510 -11.74 -10.52 -14.33
N ALA A 511 -12.27 -10.05 -13.21
CA ALA A 511 -13.23 -8.96 -13.22
C ALA A 511 -12.99 -7.98 -12.06
N SER A 512 -13.12 -6.70 -12.34
CA SER A 512 -13.10 -5.61 -11.36
C SER A 512 -14.15 -5.85 -10.27
N SER A 513 -13.77 -5.78 -8.99
CA SER A 513 -14.72 -6.04 -7.89
C SER A 513 -15.71 -4.90 -7.65
N GLY A 514 -15.43 -3.70 -8.17
CA GLY A 514 -16.27 -2.52 -8.07
C GLY A 514 -15.57 -1.32 -7.45
N ASP A 515 -16.17 -0.14 -7.62
CA ASP A 515 -15.59 1.16 -7.25
C ASP A 515 -16.49 1.96 -6.30
N ASN A 516 -17.41 1.28 -5.62
CA ASN A 516 -18.43 1.90 -4.77
C ASN A 516 -18.38 1.42 -3.31
N ALA A 517 -17.20 0.96 -2.88
CA ALA A 517 -16.93 0.53 -1.51
C ALA A 517 -17.79 -0.66 -1.06
N PHE A 518 -17.62 -1.11 0.19
CA PHE A 518 -18.38 -2.24 0.74
C PHE A 518 -19.90 -2.04 0.71
N ALA A 519 -20.35 -0.79 0.84
CA ALA A 519 -21.77 -0.46 0.98
C ALA A 519 -22.62 -0.77 -0.26
N PHE A 520 -21.99 -0.85 -1.44
CA PHE A 520 -22.67 -1.29 -2.67
C PHE A 520 -22.95 -2.79 -2.67
N GLY A 521 -22.11 -3.55 -1.97
CA GLY A 521 -22.16 -5.01 -1.95
C GLY A 521 -21.44 -5.66 -3.13
N PRO A 522 -21.50 -7.00 -3.21
CA PRO A 522 -20.83 -7.78 -4.23
C PRO A 522 -21.38 -7.50 -5.63
N GLN A 523 -20.50 -7.53 -6.64
CA GLN A 523 -20.86 -7.27 -8.03
C GLN A 523 -20.69 -8.50 -8.92
N TYR A 524 -21.50 -8.60 -9.96
CA TYR A 524 -21.38 -9.54 -11.06
C TYR A 524 -20.73 -8.86 -12.28
N PRO A 525 -19.79 -9.49 -13.00
CA PRO A 525 -19.40 -10.90 -12.94
C PRO A 525 -18.28 -11.22 -11.95
N ALA A 526 -17.75 -10.23 -11.22
CA ALA A 526 -16.73 -10.49 -10.20
C ALA A 526 -17.17 -11.59 -9.22
N GLY A 527 -18.46 -11.64 -8.89
CA GLY A 527 -19.24 -12.61 -8.12
C GLY A 527 -19.13 -14.07 -8.57
N ALA A 528 -18.91 -14.33 -9.86
CA ALA A 528 -18.96 -15.69 -10.40
C ALA A 528 -17.82 -16.58 -9.86
N PRO A 529 -18.09 -17.83 -9.43
CA PRO A 529 -17.08 -18.71 -8.81
C PRO A 529 -15.85 -19.07 -9.65
N THR A 530 -15.96 -18.97 -10.99
CA THR A 530 -14.87 -19.25 -11.94
C THR A 530 -14.09 -17.98 -12.35
N VAL A 531 -14.52 -16.82 -11.87
CA VAL A 531 -13.87 -15.53 -12.09
C VAL A 531 -12.97 -15.22 -10.91
N THR A 532 -11.78 -14.69 -11.19
CA THR A 532 -10.94 -14.05 -10.17
C THR A 532 -11.47 -12.65 -9.95
N ALA A 533 -12.13 -12.40 -8.81
CA ALA A 533 -12.53 -11.05 -8.43
C ALA A 533 -11.28 -10.23 -8.05
N VAL A 534 -11.10 -9.09 -8.70
CA VAL A 534 -9.92 -8.25 -8.51
C VAL A 534 -10.29 -6.97 -7.78
N GLY A 535 -9.86 -6.90 -6.52
CA GLY A 535 -10.02 -5.74 -5.65
C GLY A 535 -8.97 -4.66 -5.90
N GLY A 536 -8.97 -3.66 -5.02
CA GLY A 536 -8.25 -2.42 -5.24
C GLY A 536 -7.37 -2.00 -4.06
N THR A 537 -6.19 -1.48 -4.38
CA THR A 537 -5.25 -0.92 -3.40
C THR A 537 -4.84 0.49 -3.76
N SER A 538 -4.52 1.28 -2.72
CA SER A 538 -3.77 2.52 -2.85
C SER A 538 -2.28 2.20 -2.71
N VAL A 539 -1.47 2.52 -3.71
CA VAL A 539 -0.04 2.19 -3.73
C VAL A 539 0.77 3.44 -3.41
N TYR A 540 1.53 3.38 -2.33
CA TYR A 540 2.44 4.43 -1.91
C TYR A 540 3.87 3.94 -2.06
N PRO A 541 4.79 4.70 -2.66
CA PRO A 541 6.14 4.21 -2.76
C PRO A 541 6.80 4.13 -1.36
N LEU A 542 7.83 3.30 -1.21
CA LEU A 542 8.58 3.13 0.03
C LEU A 542 10.07 3.06 -0.27
N VAL A 543 10.89 3.33 0.75
CA VAL A 543 12.30 2.93 0.76
C VAL A 543 12.40 1.45 1.17
N GLY A 544 13.01 0.60 0.33
CA GLY A 544 13.23 -0.82 0.65
C GLY A 544 13.24 -1.72 -0.58
N SER A 545 13.37 -3.04 -0.38
CA SER A 545 13.53 -4.02 -1.47
C SER A 545 12.29 -4.21 -2.35
N ARG A 546 11.08 -3.88 -1.85
CA ARG A 546 9.84 -3.84 -2.64
C ARG A 546 9.64 -2.47 -3.32
N GLY A 547 10.09 -1.39 -2.68
CA GLY A 547 9.90 -0.03 -3.19
C GLY A 547 8.49 0.55 -3.05
N ALA A 548 7.54 -0.17 -2.45
CA ALA A 548 6.16 0.28 -2.25
C ALA A 548 5.44 -0.40 -1.07
N PHE A 549 4.37 0.25 -0.61
CA PHE A 549 3.41 -0.14 0.42
C PHE A 549 2.01 0.03 -0.14
N GLU A 550 1.10 -0.79 0.35
CA GLU A 550 -0.29 -0.80 -0.09
C GLU A 550 -1.24 -0.75 1.09
N ASN A 551 -2.32 -0.01 0.91
CA ASN A 551 -3.53 -0.11 1.71
C ASN A 551 -4.68 -0.61 0.83
N ALA A 552 -5.70 -1.21 1.43
CA ALA A 552 -7.00 -1.33 0.79
C ALA A 552 -7.47 0.04 0.30
N TRP A 553 -7.87 0.11 -0.98
CA TRP A 553 -8.49 1.30 -1.52
C TRP A 553 -9.89 1.46 -0.92
N ASN A 554 -10.19 2.65 -0.43
CA ASN A 554 -11.42 2.89 0.32
C ASN A 554 -12.72 2.84 -0.52
N ASN A 555 -12.61 2.79 -1.84
CA ASN A 555 -13.76 2.55 -2.72
C ASN A 555 -13.72 1.19 -3.42
N ALA A 556 -12.74 0.32 -3.12
CA ALA A 556 -12.72 -1.03 -3.68
C ALA A 556 -14.02 -1.76 -3.33
N GLY A 557 -14.58 -2.50 -4.27
CA GLY A 557 -15.74 -3.33 -4.04
C GLY A 557 -15.33 -4.58 -3.26
N ALA A 558 -16.03 -4.85 -2.17
CA ALA A 558 -15.95 -6.11 -1.44
C ALA A 558 -17.34 -6.55 -1.00
N GLY A 559 -17.48 -7.81 -0.63
CA GLY A 559 -18.78 -8.27 -0.15
C GLY A 559 -18.91 -9.76 0.04
N CYS A 560 -20.03 -10.12 0.65
CA CYS A 560 -20.54 -11.48 0.75
C CYS A 560 -21.66 -11.63 -0.27
N SER A 561 -21.47 -12.50 -1.26
CA SER A 561 -22.46 -12.77 -2.31
C SER A 561 -23.82 -13.09 -1.72
N THR A 562 -24.88 -12.67 -2.40
CA THR A 562 -26.25 -13.04 -2.01
C THR A 562 -26.80 -14.22 -2.81
N VAL A 563 -26.06 -14.63 -3.84
CA VAL A 563 -26.50 -15.58 -4.88
C VAL A 563 -25.53 -16.75 -5.02
N GLU A 564 -24.22 -16.46 -5.07
CA GLU A 564 -23.18 -17.43 -5.40
C GLU A 564 -22.74 -18.23 -4.18
N ALA A 565 -22.82 -19.55 -4.30
CA ALA A 565 -22.42 -20.45 -3.23
C ALA A 565 -20.92 -20.33 -2.94
N LYS A 566 -20.55 -20.40 -1.65
CA LYS A 566 -19.15 -20.37 -1.23
C LYS A 566 -18.36 -21.53 -1.88
N PRO A 567 -17.31 -21.23 -2.66
CA PRO A 567 -16.41 -22.26 -3.16
C PRO A 567 -15.68 -22.96 -2.01
N THR A 568 -15.42 -24.26 -2.12
CA THR A 568 -14.79 -25.05 -1.05
C THR A 568 -13.35 -24.66 -0.74
N TRP A 569 -12.69 -23.96 -1.66
CA TRP A 569 -11.34 -23.42 -1.49
C TRP A 569 -11.32 -22.07 -0.76
N GLN A 570 -12.47 -21.41 -0.61
CA GLN A 570 -12.61 -20.16 0.13
C GLN A 570 -12.95 -20.51 1.59
N LEU A 571 -12.06 -20.17 2.52
CA LEU A 571 -12.09 -20.69 3.90
C LEU A 571 -12.50 -19.67 4.95
N ASP A 572 -12.80 -18.44 4.56
CA ASP A 572 -13.29 -17.42 5.48
C ASP A 572 -14.64 -17.86 6.09
N THR A 573 -14.91 -17.49 7.34
CA THR A 573 -16.04 -18.07 8.11
C THR A 573 -17.18 -17.09 8.38
N GLY A 574 -16.95 -15.80 8.17
CA GLY A 574 -17.90 -14.73 8.45
C GLY A 574 -18.98 -14.53 7.39
N CYS A 575 -18.74 -15.00 6.17
CA CYS A 575 -19.72 -15.06 5.09
C CYS A 575 -20.02 -16.53 4.77
N THR A 576 -21.27 -16.90 4.51
CA THR A 576 -21.63 -18.28 4.12
C THR A 576 -21.67 -18.50 2.62
N MET A 577 -21.64 -17.41 1.85
CA MET A 577 -21.67 -17.37 0.39
C MET A 577 -20.28 -17.00 -0.14
N ARG A 578 -20.10 -16.88 -1.46
CA ARG A 578 -18.81 -16.46 -2.01
C ARG A 578 -18.47 -15.04 -1.54
N THR A 579 -17.24 -14.81 -1.09
CA THR A 579 -16.75 -13.45 -0.83
C THR A 579 -15.95 -12.89 -2.00
N ILE A 580 -15.98 -11.58 -2.19
CA ILE A 580 -15.08 -10.81 -3.06
C ILE A 580 -14.31 -9.77 -2.26
N ALA A 581 -13.08 -9.43 -2.63
CA ALA A 581 -12.27 -9.87 -3.76
C ALA A 581 -11.42 -11.13 -3.49
N ASP A 582 -10.82 -11.73 -4.54
CA ASP A 582 -9.91 -12.89 -4.41
C ASP A 582 -8.44 -12.46 -4.28
N VAL A 583 -8.03 -11.46 -5.05
CA VAL A 583 -6.72 -10.81 -5.06
C VAL A 583 -6.92 -9.33 -5.42
N SER A 584 -5.87 -8.52 -5.34
CA SER A 584 -5.96 -7.10 -5.72
C SER A 584 -4.74 -6.59 -6.47
N ALA A 585 -4.89 -5.43 -7.07
CA ALA A 585 -3.80 -4.62 -7.58
C ALA A 585 -4.10 -3.13 -7.37
N ILE A 586 -3.26 -2.26 -7.93
CA ILE A 586 -3.44 -0.81 -7.87
C ILE A 586 -4.79 -0.41 -8.45
N ALA A 587 -5.50 0.46 -7.73
CA ALA A 587 -6.82 0.92 -8.15
C ALA A 587 -7.12 2.36 -7.72
N ASP A 588 -6.50 2.88 -6.66
CA ASP A 588 -6.86 4.21 -6.18
C ASP A 588 -6.46 5.32 -7.20
N PRO A 589 -7.40 6.13 -7.72
CA PRO A 589 -7.09 7.22 -8.64
C PRO A 589 -6.13 8.27 -8.04
N PHE A 590 -6.09 8.43 -6.71
CA PHE A 590 -5.12 9.32 -6.05
C PHE A 590 -3.69 8.84 -6.20
N THR A 591 -3.51 7.53 -6.31
CA THR A 591 -2.23 6.89 -6.61
C THR A 591 -2.33 6.21 -7.99
N GLY A 592 -3.01 6.84 -8.94
CA GLY A 592 -3.45 6.21 -10.17
C GLY A 592 -2.34 5.95 -11.19
N VAL A 593 -2.72 5.31 -12.29
CA VAL A 593 -1.82 4.93 -13.39
C VAL A 593 -1.88 5.96 -14.53
N ALA A 594 -0.78 6.11 -15.24
CA ALA A 594 -0.78 6.87 -16.49
C ALA A 594 -1.55 6.09 -17.57
N VAL A 595 -2.47 6.76 -18.26
CA VAL A 595 -3.23 6.25 -19.41
C VAL A 595 -3.25 7.31 -20.50
N TYR A 596 -3.30 6.88 -21.76
CA TYR A 596 -3.49 7.76 -22.89
C TYR A 596 -4.77 7.38 -23.65
N ASP A 597 -5.71 8.32 -23.74
CA ASP A 597 -6.94 8.21 -24.54
C ASP A 597 -7.12 9.51 -25.33
N SER A 598 -7.46 9.42 -26.61
CA SER A 598 -7.68 10.58 -27.47
C SER A 598 -9.08 10.69 -28.06
N TYR A 599 -10.01 9.79 -27.73
CA TYR A 599 -11.36 9.78 -28.29
C TYR A 599 -12.43 10.41 -27.38
N PRO A 600 -13.33 11.27 -27.90
CA PRO A 600 -13.22 12.01 -29.17
C PRO A 600 -12.21 13.18 -29.06
N SER A 601 -11.74 13.47 -27.85
CA SER A 601 -10.73 14.46 -27.53
C SER A 601 -10.11 14.11 -26.19
N GLY A 602 -8.79 13.96 -26.14
CA GLY A 602 -8.09 13.57 -24.92
C GLY A 602 -6.58 13.61 -25.06
N GLY A 603 -5.88 13.07 -24.07
CA GLY A 603 -4.44 12.90 -24.04
C GLY A 603 -4.03 12.12 -22.79
N TRP A 604 -2.88 12.44 -22.23
CA TRP A 604 -2.42 11.81 -20.99
C TRP A 604 -3.32 12.16 -19.80
N GLY A 605 -3.77 11.15 -19.06
CA GLY A 605 -4.53 11.28 -17.82
C GLY A 605 -4.06 10.32 -16.74
N VAL A 606 -4.57 10.52 -15.52
CA VAL A 606 -4.38 9.60 -14.38
C VAL A 606 -5.69 8.91 -14.09
N TYR A 607 -5.67 7.59 -14.13
CA TYR A 607 -6.85 6.75 -13.97
C TYR A 607 -6.69 5.81 -12.77
N GLY A 608 -7.82 5.35 -12.26
CA GLY A 608 -7.92 4.38 -11.18
C GLY A 608 -9.19 3.54 -11.37
N GLY A 609 -9.76 3.04 -10.28
CA GLY A 609 -10.79 2.01 -10.32
C GLY A 609 -10.20 0.61 -10.22
N THR A 610 -11.00 -0.34 -9.72
CA THR A 610 -10.71 -1.77 -9.87
C THR A 610 -10.72 -2.20 -11.34
N SER A 611 -11.25 -1.35 -12.23
CA SER A 611 -11.00 -1.38 -13.66
C SER A 611 -9.50 -1.37 -14.01
N VAL A 612 -8.64 -0.64 -13.31
CA VAL A 612 -7.17 -0.74 -13.50
C VAL A 612 -6.65 -2.09 -13.05
N ALA A 613 -7.18 -2.61 -11.94
CA ALA A 613 -6.66 -3.79 -11.29
C ALA A 613 -6.94 -5.07 -12.11
N SER A 614 -8.10 -5.18 -12.75
CA SER A 614 -8.51 -6.33 -13.58
C SER A 614 -7.51 -6.66 -14.71
N PRO A 615 -7.19 -5.75 -15.66
CA PRO A 615 -6.24 -5.98 -16.74
C PRO A 615 -4.80 -6.13 -16.22
N VAL A 616 -4.47 -5.52 -15.07
CA VAL A 616 -3.19 -5.77 -14.40
C VAL A 616 -3.07 -7.25 -14.03
N ILE A 617 -4.06 -7.82 -13.33
CA ILE A 617 -4.04 -9.23 -12.93
C ILE A 617 -4.15 -10.16 -14.15
N ALA A 618 -4.93 -9.81 -15.17
CA ALA A 618 -4.97 -10.56 -16.43
C ALA A 618 -3.57 -10.65 -17.08
N GLY A 619 -2.83 -9.54 -17.10
CA GLY A 619 -1.44 -9.49 -17.52
C GLY A 619 -0.53 -10.39 -16.66
N VAL A 620 -0.71 -10.40 -15.33
CA VAL A 620 0.08 -11.26 -14.42
C VAL A 620 -0.19 -12.75 -14.69
N TYR A 621 -1.45 -13.16 -14.91
CA TYR A 621 -1.78 -14.51 -15.35
C TYR A 621 -1.09 -14.87 -16.67
N ALA A 622 -1.09 -13.96 -17.65
CA ALA A 622 -0.42 -14.20 -18.93
C ALA A 622 1.11 -14.33 -18.78
N LEU A 623 1.74 -13.54 -17.91
CA LEU A 623 3.16 -13.69 -17.57
C LEU A 623 3.46 -15.05 -16.89
N GLY A 624 2.56 -15.55 -16.05
CA GLY A 624 2.68 -16.85 -15.40
C GLY A 624 2.67 -18.02 -16.38
N GLY A 625 1.98 -17.89 -17.51
CA GLY A 625 2.06 -18.81 -18.64
C GLY A 625 1.39 -20.19 -18.46
N SER A 626 0.83 -20.49 -17.29
CA SER A 626 -0.02 -21.66 -17.08
C SER A 626 -1.40 -21.22 -16.64
N THR A 627 -2.42 -21.53 -17.44
CA THR A 627 -3.79 -21.03 -17.27
C THR A 627 -4.76 -22.17 -16.98
N LYS A 628 -4.26 -23.33 -16.50
CA LYS A 628 -5.07 -24.51 -16.20
C LYS A 628 -6.00 -24.33 -14.98
N THR A 629 -5.90 -23.21 -14.28
CA THR A 629 -6.84 -22.81 -13.23
C THR A 629 -8.21 -22.53 -13.84
N LYS A 630 -9.24 -22.94 -13.11
CA LYS A 630 -10.65 -22.74 -13.48
C LYS A 630 -11.30 -21.61 -12.68
N ASP A 631 -10.60 -21.15 -11.65
CA ASP A 631 -11.04 -20.26 -10.58
C ASP A 631 -9.80 -19.69 -9.85
N ALA A 632 -10.02 -18.89 -8.80
CA ALA A 632 -8.98 -18.25 -8.00
C ALA A 632 -8.28 -19.18 -6.98
N SER A 633 -8.66 -20.47 -6.88
CA SER A 633 -8.20 -21.38 -5.82
C SER A 633 -6.67 -21.52 -5.70
N TRP A 634 -5.94 -21.32 -6.79
CA TRP A 634 -4.49 -21.37 -6.79
C TRP A 634 -3.86 -20.24 -5.98
N ALA A 635 -4.41 -19.02 -6.06
CA ALA A 635 -3.93 -17.89 -5.27
C ALA A 635 -4.09 -18.13 -3.76
N TYR A 636 -5.23 -18.67 -3.32
CA TYR A 636 -5.51 -19.02 -1.93
C TYR A 636 -4.51 -20.04 -1.36
N SER A 637 -4.10 -21.02 -2.16
CA SER A 637 -3.09 -22.02 -1.77
C SER A 637 -1.64 -21.53 -1.86
N HIS A 638 -1.40 -20.35 -2.43
CA HIS A 638 -0.07 -19.75 -2.67
C HIS A 638 0.04 -18.34 -2.09
N ALA A 639 -0.66 -18.04 -1.00
CA ALA A 639 -0.66 -16.75 -0.31
C ALA A 639 0.75 -16.18 -0.03
N ALA A 640 1.74 -17.04 0.25
CA ALA A 640 3.13 -16.63 0.46
C ALA A 640 3.80 -16.01 -0.79
N SER A 641 3.19 -16.17 -1.97
CA SER A 641 3.58 -15.54 -3.24
C SER A 641 2.74 -14.31 -3.58
N LEU A 642 2.04 -13.76 -2.59
CA LEU A 642 1.35 -12.48 -2.64
C LEU A 642 1.94 -11.56 -1.57
N PHE A 643 1.75 -10.25 -1.74
CA PHE A 643 1.93 -9.28 -0.68
C PHE A 643 0.61 -9.10 0.04
N ASP A 644 0.56 -9.54 1.29
CA ASP A 644 -0.58 -9.37 2.18
C ASP A 644 -0.76 -7.87 2.50
N VAL A 645 -1.95 -7.34 2.22
CA VAL A 645 -2.30 -5.95 2.47
C VAL A 645 -3.13 -5.90 3.74
N VAL A 646 -2.51 -5.49 4.83
CA VAL A 646 -3.08 -5.65 6.18
C VAL A 646 -3.67 -4.36 6.76
N ASN A 647 -3.86 -3.34 5.91
CA ASN A 647 -4.15 -1.97 6.32
C ASN A 647 -5.16 -1.31 5.37
N GLY A 648 -6.00 -0.42 5.90
CA GLY A 648 -7.04 0.27 5.14
C GLY A 648 -8.40 -0.44 5.22
N SER A 649 -9.41 0.19 4.62
CA SER A 649 -10.78 -0.32 4.62
C SER A 649 -11.61 0.38 3.54
N ASP A 650 -12.55 -0.35 2.95
CA ASP A 650 -13.56 0.12 2.01
C ASP A 650 -14.93 0.40 2.67
N GLY A 651 -14.99 0.50 4.01
CA GLY A 651 -16.23 0.83 4.70
C GLY A 651 -16.32 0.36 6.15
N THR A 652 -17.55 0.14 6.62
CA THR A 652 -17.82 -0.38 7.97
C THR A 652 -18.74 -1.58 7.85
N CYS A 653 -18.34 -2.70 8.45
CA CYS A 653 -19.05 -3.97 8.35
C CYS A 653 -18.80 -4.84 9.58
N SER A 654 -19.61 -5.90 9.71
CA SER A 654 -19.39 -6.97 10.66
C SER A 654 -19.65 -8.32 9.97
N PRO A 655 -18.70 -9.27 10.03
CA PRO A 655 -17.37 -9.16 10.63
C PRO A 655 -16.41 -8.25 9.85
N VAL A 656 -15.47 -7.60 10.56
CA VAL A 656 -14.63 -6.52 10.00
C VAL A 656 -13.78 -6.93 8.82
N TYR A 657 -13.30 -8.17 8.74
CA TYR A 657 -12.45 -8.59 7.62
C TYR A 657 -13.16 -8.50 6.25
N LEU A 658 -14.49 -8.39 6.21
CA LEU A 658 -15.23 -8.24 4.95
C LEU A 658 -15.06 -6.86 4.31
N CYS A 659 -14.64 -5.86 5.07
CA CYS A 659 -14.45 -4.47 4.60
C CYS A 659 -13.16 -3.82 5.13
N GLY A 660 -12.44 -4.47 6.04
CA GLY A 660 -11.20 -4.01 6.61
C GLY A 660 -10.08 -4.96 6.24
N ALA A 661 -8.98 -4.41 5.75
CA ALA A 661 -7.79 -5.20 5.46
C ALA A 661 -7.18 -5.76 6.76
N VAL A 662 -6.82 -7.04 6.76
CA VAL A 662 -6.27 -7.75 7.93
C VAL A 662 -5.19 -8.73 7.50
N VAL A 663 -4.47 -9.33 8.46
CA VAL A 663 -3.54 -10.41 8.13
C VAL A 663 -4.30 -11.61 7.52
N GLY A 664 -3.88 -12.03 6.32
CA GLY A 664 -4.45 -13.16 5.61
C GLY A 664 -5.49 -12.75 4.57
N TYR A 665 -6.67 -13.36 4.62
CA TYR A 665 -7.75 -13.03 3.69
C TYR A 665 -8.60 -11.89 4.25
N ASP A 666 -8.89 -10.90 3.42
CA ASP A 666 -9.90 -9.87 3.65
C ASP A 666 -10.69 -9.54 2.39
N GLY A 667 -11.84 -8.90 2.55
CA GLY A 667 -12.71 -8.51 1.45
C GLY A 667 -12.06 -7.50 0.50
N PRO A 668 -11.58 -6.34 0.97
CA PRO A 668 -11.09 -5.28 0.07
C PRO A 668 -9.89 -5.72 -0.78
N THR A 669 -9.02 -6.58 -0.25
CA THR A 669 -7.76 -6.95 -0.90
C THR A 669 -7.61 -8.43 -1.25
N GLY A 670 -8.53 -9.28 -0.80
CA GLY A 670 -8.50 -10.71 -1.02
C GLY A 670 -7.32 -11.36 -0.30
N MET A 671 -6.56 -12.17 -1.03
CA MET A 671 -5.30 -12.75 -0.56
C MET A 671 -4.09 -11.81 -0.72
N GLY A 672 -4.32 -10.57 -1.15
CA GLY A 672 -3.29 -9.54 -1.38
C GLY A 672 -2.93 -9.32 -2.85
N THR A 673 -1.78 -8.68 -3.09
CA THR A 673 -1.31 -8.26 -4.42
C THR A 673 -0.14 -9.09 -4.94
N PRO A 674 0.17 -9.09 -6.25
CA PRO A 674 1.20 -9.98 -6.80
C PRO A 674 2.60 -9.77 -6.21
N ASN A 675 3.25 -10.87 -5.79
CA ASN A 675 4.67 -10.92 -5.46
C ASN A 675 5.36 -11.87 -6.46
N GLY A 676 5.47 -11.39 -7.69
CA GLY A 676 5.76 -12.21 -8.86
C GLY A 676 4.54 -12.97 -9.36
N VAL A 677 4.77 -13.97 -10.22
CA VAL A 677 3.70 -14.69 -10.95
C VAL A 677 3.30 -16.03 -10.34
N THR A 678 3.92 -16.46 -9.24
CA THR A 678 3.75 -17.81 -8.69
C THR A 678 2.31 -18.09 -8.26
N ALA A 679 1.64 -17.11 -7.64
CA ALA A 679 0.21 -17.20 -7.26
C ALA A 679 -0.74 -17.18 -8.47
N PHE A 680 -0.21 -17.00 -9.69
CA PHE A 680 -0.95 -16.90 -10.95
C PHE A 680 -0.46 -17.92 -12.00
N SER A 681 0.37 -18.87 -11.58
CA SER A 681 0.96 -19.89 -12.44
C SER A 681 0.81 -21.28 -11.82
N PRO A 682 -0.36 -21.93 -11.95
CA PRO A 682 -0.55 -23.35 -11.66
C PRO A 682 0.46 -24.21 -12.43
N THR A 683 1.60 -24.49 -11.83
CA THR A 683 2.67 -25.24 -12.50
C THR A 683 2.25 -26.70 -12.51
N VAL A 684 2.13 -27.30 -13.70
CA VAL A 684 2.10 -28.75 -13.80
C VAL A 684 3.47 -29.23 -13.36
N LEU A 685 3.55 -30.01 -12.28
CA LEU A 685 4.65 -30.95 -12.08
C LEU A 685 4.62 -31.90 -13.28
N GLN A 686 5.22 -31.50 -14.41
CA GLN A 686 5.60 -32.47 -15.41
C GLN A 686 6.73 -33.25 -14.78
N ALA A 687 6.40 -34.44 -14.28
CA ALA A 687 7.38 -35.49 -14.10
C ALA A 687 8.08 -35.64 -15.46
N SER A 688 9.22 -34.97 -15.62
CA SER A 688 10.08 -35.17 -16.77
C SER A 688 10.40 -36.65 -16.78
N SER A 689 10.00 -37.34 -17.85
CA SER A 689 10.35 -38.73 -18.10
C SER A 689 11.87 -38.85 -18.20
N VAL A 690 12.54 -38.97 -17.06
CA VAL A 690 13.94 -39.36 -17.03
C VAL A 690 13.97 -40.83 -17.41
N ALA A 691 14.49 -41.10 -18.61
CA ALA A 691 14.73 -42.44 -19.13
C ALA A 691 15.30 -43.34 -18.03
N ARG A 692 14.70 -44.53 -17.86
CA ARG A 692 15.33 -45.62 -17.11
C ARG A 692 16.68 -45.89 -17.75
N VAL A 693 17.75 -45.75 -16.97
CA VAL A 693 18.97 -46.50 -17.22
C VAL A 693 18.96 -47.63 -16.22
N ASP A 694 18.63 -48.83 -16.70
CA ASP A 694 18.98 -50.06 -16.00
C ASP A 694 20.50 -50.14 -15.97
N SER A 695 21.07 -50.24 -14.77
CA SER A 695 22.37 -50.88 -14.57
C SER A 695 22.28 -51.70 -13.31
N GLY A 696 22.16 -53.01 -13.49
CA GLY A 696 22.34 -53.98 -12.42
C GLY A 696 23.73 -53.88 -11.80
N ASP A 697 23.78 -54.20 -10.51
CA ASP A 697 24.90 -54.74 -9.74
C ASP A 697 26.32 -54.16 -9.97
N GLY A 698 26.74 -53.27 -9.06
CA GLY A 698 28.15 -52.88 -8.89
C GLY A 698 28.43 -52.18 -7.53
N PRO A 699 29.59 -52.41 -6.87
CA PRO A 699 29.85 -51.94 -5.50
C PRO A 699 30.24 -50.45 -5.43
N ILE A 700 30.09 -49.87 -4.23
CA ILE A 700 30.22 -48.45 -3.78
C ILE A 700 31.43 -47.64 -4.31
N ARG A 701 32.40 -48.23 -5.02
CA ARG A 701 33.56 -47.54 -5.60
C ARG A 701 33.23 -46.55 -6.73
N ASP A 702 32.06 -46.64 -7.37
CA ASP A 702 31.68 -45.77 -8.50
C ASP A 702 31.09 -44.40 -8.11
N VAL A 703 30.66 -44.21 -6.86
CA VAL A 703 30.03 -42.94 -6.42
C VAL A 703 31.05 -41.80 -6.34
N VAL A 704 32.27 -42.09 -5.91
CA VAL A 704 33.33 -41.08 -5.75
C VAL A 704 33.91 -40.64 -7.09
N SER A 705 33.97 -41.53 -8.10
CA SER A 705 34.43 -41.17 -9.45
C SER A 705 33.40 -40.27 -10.17
N HIS A 706 32.10 -40.57 -10.02
CA HIS A 706 31.02 -39.80 -10.63
C HIS A 706 30.88 -38.40 -10.02
N LEU A 707 30.97 -38.27 -8.69
CA LEU A 707 30.93 -36.97 -8.03
C LEU A 707 32.12 -36.06 -8.42
N ARG A 708 33.32 -36.62 -8.62
CA ARG A 708 34.51 -35.87 -9.11
C ARG A 708 34.40 -35.41 -10.57
N SER A 709 33.53 -36.04 -11.37
CA SER A 709 33.26 -35.64 -12.76
C SER A 709 32.18 -34.55 -12.91
N GLY A 710 31.67 -34.00 -11.80
CA GLY A 710 30.65 -32.93 -11.79
C GLY A 710 29.22 -33.42 -12.04
N ARG A 711 29.01 -34.74 -12.18
CA ARG A 711 27.69 -35.36 -12.34
C ARG A 711 27.03 -35.59 -10.96
N ALA A 712 25.73 -35.32 -10.88
CA ALA A 712 24.95 -35.57 -9.67
C ALA A 712 24.73 -37.08 -9.48
N VAL A 713 24.94 -37.58 -8.26
CA VAL A 713 24.71 -39.00 -7.92
C VAL A 713 23.52 -39.10 -6.97
N ARG A 714 22.61 -40.04 -7.23
CA ARG A 714 21.41 -40.25 -6.42
C ARG A 714 21.64 -41.40 -5.44
N VAL A 715 21.53 -41.12 -4.14
CA VAL A 715 21.67 -42.13 -3.09
C VAL A 715 20.30 -42.35 -2.45
N CYS A 716 19.86 -43.60 -2.40
CA CYS A 716 18.57 -44.00 -1.83
C CYS A 716 18.81 -44.92 -0.64
N ALA A 717 18.17 -44.64 0.49
CA ALA A 717 18.18 -45.55 1.64
C ALA A 717 17.05 -46.57 1.50
N ALA A 718 17.37 -47.85 1.62
CA ALA A 718 16.37 -48.92 1.61
C ALA A 718 15.59 -48.93 2.94
N ALA A 719 14.30 -48.61 2.89
CA ALA A 719 13.40 -48.80 4.03
C ALA A 719 12.91 -50.25 4.07
N VAL A 720 12.99 -50.89 5.23
CA VAL A 720 12.62 -52.30 5.47
C VAL A 720 11.12 -52.56 5.30
N THR A 721 10.28 -51.52 5.22
CA THR A 721 8.85 -51.65 4.92
C THR A 721 8.50 -50.86 3.66
N ARG A 722 8.01 -51.60 2.65
CA ARG A 722 7.63 -51.08 1.34
C ARG A 722 6.50 -50.06 1.48
N ARG A 723 6.81 -48.77 1.47
CA ARG A 723 5.91 -47.76 0.86
C ARG A 723 6.55 -46.43 0.48
N HIS A 724 7.72 -46.05 1.00
CA HIS A 724 8.43 -44.87 0.48
C HIS A 724 9.96 -45.05 0.52
N MET A 725 10.61 -44.97 -0.65
CA MET A 725 12.07 -44.86 -0.76
C MET A 725 12.42 -43.37 -0.84
N ARG A 726 13.18 -42.85 0.14
CA ARG A 726 13.70 -41.48 0.09
C ARG A 726 15.06 -41.50 -0.61
N CYS A 727 15.18 -40.71 -1.67
CA CYS A 727 16.40 -40.55 -2.43
C CYS A 727 16.86 -39.10 -2.38
N HIS A 728 18.15 -38.86 -2.15
CA HIS A 728 18.76 -37.55 -2.18
C HIS A 728 19.73 -37.45 -3.36
N ALA A 729 19.73 -36.30 -4.04
CA ALA A 729 20.72 -36.00 -5.06
C ALA A 729 21.90 -35.30 -4.39
N LEU A 730 23.10 -35.88 -4.53
CA LEU A 730 24.34 -35.31 -4.05
C LEU A 730 25.10 -34.69 -5.22
N ARG A 731 25.58 -33.47 -5.04
CA ARG A 731 26.48 -32.78 -5.97
C ARG A 731 27.59 -32.13 -5.15
N LEU A 732 28.84 -32.29 -5.58
CA LEU A 732 29.95 -31.53 -5.01
C LEU A 732 29.81 -30.08 -5.44
N VAL A 733 29.66 -29.18 -4.47
CA VAL A 733 29.84 -27.73 -4.63
C VAL A 733 31.23 -27.45 -4.07
N GLY A 734 32.10 -26.80 -4.85
CA GLY A 734 33.57 -26.85 -4.73
C GLY A 734 34.19 -26.52 -3.36
N PHE A 735 35.45 -26.96 -3.21
CA PHE A 735 36.36 -26.65 -2.10
C PHE A 735 36.62 -25.14 -1.95
#